data_AF-A0AAX4HWV5-F1
#
_entry.id   AF-A0AAX4HWV5-F1
#
_cell.length_a   1.000
_cell.length_b   1.000
_cell.length_c   1.000
_cell.angle_alpha   90.00
_cell.angle_beta   90.00
_cell.angle_gamma   90.00
#
_symmetry.space_group_name_H-M   'P 1'
#
loop_
_entity.id
_entity.type
_entity.pdbx_description
1 polymer ?
#
loop_
_entity_poly.entity_id
_entity_poly.type
_entity_poly.pdbx_seq_one_letter_code
_entity_poly.pdbx_strand_id
1 'polypeptide(L)'
;MHNTTLTISLFAQCDGQPECSQCLRRGLKCEYRVLTDAILKAIPAGFQLVDKEESLSNADAADLLEILKGLPEDEAFEGLQLLRTGNDPALICLALRGNDAGLSSAVLNRAILPPKQSSLEFELMMRHPVAYPTWPPPRSSKADLDFLLLPREVLSSRNGSTGNADSFSQYVHHQGGESSNSASLVGSRKPSTLYDNRLLSVDITQWTDVPVTNDFSIAVLQLYLETDHPMMPLIDDDLLLDGLLGKNEFCSRILVSGLFAWACQGYAAFEPEAIIVGHSFYEEAKRLWRSTKEAGVRYGICTVAAVHFLLMTSVTLGAGAQHVEFLDDLLGMSRRLELFNIDPSHDVRLDLDKGATYRKAKSQIAWVLFVYLTFFSTQLHQRLIEHPPRGALPGDDIQVAKDVGTIPKERKRQIDNANLLREHCRLFLIVHDMVKSMYGPTQTACANAVTLTFAEETYKRLLMWADNLPLNLAQGDQCTHYAVVLHIYHHLAIMDLFRPLLQHNGAPRQRLSTFQSEESTPDAVYAASVKQLKRIVISYRHNHPESSYSFFWHPALLYLANATLTEVTVTGHTPDWRFYLRLCIACYQTLYTGFRLAKGITLSLLSMALEKGAMDIPQARAIRQDLELRGKHHTIPDEVPVYWVVDLDLAVTDPSAAQVENLVQRFRELQLSETSDTFES
;
A
#
# COMPACT_ATOMS: atom_id res chain seq x y z
N MET A 1 32.72 79.72 -4.81
CA MET A 1 32.71 79.09 -6.15
C MET A 1 32.52 77.59 -5.97
N HIS A 2 31.78 76.98 -6.88
CA HIS A 2 30.96 75.79 -6.69
C HIS A 2 31.63 74.51 -6.16
N ASN A 3 30.86 73.83 -5.31
CA ASN A 3 30.98 72.41 -4.95
C ASN A 3 31.07 71.52 -6.19
N THR A 4 31.96 70.53 -6.17
CA THR A 4 31.65 69.20 -6.72
C THR A 4 32.33 68.13 -5.87
N THR A 5 31.55 67.59 -4.95
CA THR A 5 31.81 66.39 -4.16
C THR A 5 31.85 65.20 -5.13
N LEU A 6 33.01 64.55 -5.29
CA LEU A 6 33.12 63.27 -6.00
C LEU A 6 32.68 62.16 -5.05
N THR A 7 31.39 61.85 -5.11
CA THR A 7 30.79 60.62 -4.57
C THR A 7 31.39 59.42 -5.32
N ILE A 8 32.28 58.68 -4.68
CA ILE A 8 32.67 57.35 -5.15
C ILE A 8 31.53 56.42 -4.75
N SER A 9 30.68 56.05 -5.70
CA SER A 9 29.67 55.02 -5.50
C SER A 9 30.38 53.69 -5.21
N LEU A 10 30.31 53.22 -3.97
CA LEU A 10 30.32 51.78 -3.73
C LEU A 10 29.14 51.17 -4.50
N PHE A 11 29.30 49.95 -4.99
CA PHE A 11 28.40 49.22 -5.91
C PHE A 11 28.69 49.42 -7.41
N ALA A 12 29.84 48.90 -7.84
CA ALA A 12 29.95 48.32 -9.19
C ALA A 12 30.75 47.02 -9.07
N GLN A 13 30.10 45.88 -9.35
CA GLN A 13 30.78 44.58 -9.35
C GLN A 13 31.76 44.53 -10.53
N CYS A 14 33.03 44.27 -10.20
CA CYS A 14 34.06 43.97 -11.18
C CYS A 14 33.83 42.52 -11.70
N ASP A 15 33.92 42.30 -13.00
CA ASP A 15 33.73 40.99 -13.63
C ASP A 15 34.98 40.09 -13.58
N GLY A 16 36.05 40.54 -12.92
CA GLY A 16 37.25 39.75 -12.64
C GLY A 16 38.21 39.55 -13.81
N GLN A 17 37.98 40.23 -14.94
CA GLN A 17 38.89 40.20 -16.10
C GLN A 17 40.13 41.08 -15.87
N PRO A 18 41.30 40.80 -16.50
CA PRO A 18 42.53 41.57 -16.33
C PRO A 18 42.35 43.08 -16.53
N GLU A 19 41.55 43.47 -17.53
CA GLU A 19 40.90 44.78 -17.61
C GLU A 19 39.40 44.56 -17.57
N CYS A 20 38.74 44.98 -16.48
CA CYS A 20 37.31 44.75 -16.33
C CYS A 20 36.51 45.55 -17.37
N SER A 21 35.37 45.01 -17.80
CA SER A 21 34.55 45.61 -18.86
C SER A 21 34.13 47.07 -18.58
N GLN A 22 34.07 47.46 -17.32
CA GLN A 22 33.74 48.82 -16.89
C GLN A 22 34.94 49.77 -16.95
N CYS A 23 36.13 49.34 -16.55
CA CYS A 23 37.36 50.12 -16.69
C CYS A 23 37.67 50.36 -18.18
N LEU A 24 37.48 49.35 -19.02
CA LEU A 24 37.63 49.45 -20.47
C LEU A 24 36.66 50.47 -21.07
N ARG A 25 35.37 50.43 -20.69
CA ARG A 25 34.36 51.40 -21.17
C ARG A 25 34.64 52.84 -20.73
N ARG A 26 35.28 53.02 -19.58
CA ARG A 26 35.55 54.34 -19.01
C ARG A 26 36.95 54.88 -19.36
N GLY A 27 37.75 54.12 -20.11
CA GLY A 27 39.12 54.48 -20.46
C GLY A 27 40.04 54.59 -19.23
N LEU A 28 39.74 53.87 -18.16
CA LEU A 28 40.48 53.90 -16.90
C LEU A 28 41.44 52.71 -16.83
N LYS A 29 42.66 52.95 -16.35
CA LYS A 29 43.64 51.89 -16.09
C LYS A 29 43.14 50.98 -14.96
N CYS A 30 42.94 49.69 -15.25
CA CYS A 30 42.44 48.71 -14.28
C CYS A 30 43.61 48.19 -13.43
N GLU A 31 43.69 48.61 -12.17
CA GLU A 31 44.71 48.12 -11.22
C GLU A 31 44.05 47.33 -10.09
N TYR A 32 44.28 46.01 -10.08
CA TYR A 32 43.97 45.15 -8.93
C TYR A 32 45.05 45.34 -7.88
N ARG A 33 44.74 46.09 -6.81
CA ARG A 33 45.67 46.24 -5.69
C ARG A 33 45.59 45.03 -4.76
N VAL A 34 46.75 44.49 -4.40
CA VAL A 34 46.89 43.49 -3.34
C VAL A 34 46.35 44.08 -2.04
N LEU A 35 45.53 43.31 -1.33
CA LEU A 35 44.85 43.70 -0.08
C LEU A 35 45.83 44.36 0.90
N THR A 36 45.54 45.62 1.25
CA THR A 36 46.35 46.35 2.24
C THR A 36 46.08 45.87 3.66
N ASP A 37 47.10 45.95 4.51
CA ASP A 37 47.11 45.57 5.93
C ASP A 37 45.96 46.20 6.78
N ALA A 38 45.41 47.32 6.32
CA ALA A 38 44.25 47.99 6.91
C ALA A 38 42.92 47.22 6.73
N ILE A 39 42.77 46.45 5.64
CA ILE A 39 41.56 45.65 5.37
C ILE A 39 41.61 44.35 6.20
N LEU A 40 42.78 43.75 6.36
CA LEU A 40 42.98 42.58 7.22
C LEU A 40 42.69 42.90 8.70
N LYS A 41 43.00 44.12 9.15
CA LYS A 41 42.71 44.60 10.52
C LYS A 41 41.24 45.00 10.75
N ALA A 42 40.43 45.11 9.70
CA ALA A 42 39.00 45.39 9.81
C ALA A 42 38.14 44.12 9.94
N ILE A 43 38.75 42.93 9.85
CA ILE A 43 38.07 41.65 10.01
C ILE A 43 37.80 41.41 11.50
N PRO A 44 36.54 41.18 11.92
CA PRO A 44 36.21 40.92 13.31
C PRO A 44 36.96 39.70 13.86
N ALA A 45 37.31 39.72 15.14
CA ALA A 45 37.97 38.58 15.79
C ALA A 45 37.13 37.30 15.66
N GLY A 46 37.73 36.24 15.10
CA GLY A 46 37.06 34.97 14.80
C GLY A 46 36.67 34.76 13.33
N PHE A 47 36.85 35.76 12.47
CA PHE A 47 36.61 35.65 11.03
C PHE A 47 37.95 35.60 10.27
N GLN A 48 38.03 34.74 9.25
CA GLN A 48 39.18 34.61 8.37
C GLN A 48 38.70 34.81 6.93
N LEU A 49 39.44 35.56 6.12
CA LEU A 49 39.19 35.62 4.68
C LEU A 49 39.61 34.28 4.08
N VAL A 50 38.60 33.48 3.75
CA VAL A 50 38.74 32.20 3.08
C VAL A 50 38.93 32.45 1.60
N ASP A 51 39.79 31.70 0.92
CA ASP A 51 39.87 31.79 -0.53
C ASP A 51 38.57 31.29 -1.19
N LYS A 52 38.41 31.56 -2.49
CA LYS A 52 37.17 31.22 -3.20
C LYS A 52 36.91 29.70 -3.22
N GLU A 53 37.96 28.89 -3.19
CA GLU A 53 37.89 27.43 -3.27
C GLU A 53 37.45 26.85 -1.92
N GLU A 54 38.01 27.36 -0.82
CA GLU A 54 37.69 26.97 0.55
C GLU A 54 36.33 27.56 1.01
N SER A 55 35.92 28.71 0.47
CA SER A 55 34.55 29.24 0.63
C SER A 55 33.52 28.38 -0.09
N LEU A 56 33.83 27.85 -1.28
CA LEU A 56 32.95 26.93 -2.00
C LEU A 56 32.88 25.57 -1.30
N SER A 57 34.01 25.09 -0.76
CA SER A 57 34.08 23.83 0.00
C SER A 57 33.30 23.85 1.31
N ASN A 58 33.04 25.04 1.89
CA ASN A 58 32.33 25.19 3.17
C ASN A 58 30.90 25.72 3.01
N ALA A 59 30.44 25.96 1.78
CA ALA A 59 29.10 26.50 1.53
C ALA A 59 28.00 25.59 2.09
N ASP A 60 28.13 24.27 1.87
CA ASP A 60 27.17 23.28 2.36
C ASP A 60 27.15 23.16 3.89
N ALA A 61 28.30 23.39 4.54
CA ALA A 61 28.39 23.41 6.01
C ALA A 61 27.73 24.66 6.60
N ALA A 62 27.86 25.82 5.94
CA ALA A 62 27.17 27.04 6.34
C ALA A 62 25.65 26.93 6.14
N ASP A 63 25.23 26.36 5.01
CA ASP A 63 23.82 26.06 4.71
C ASP A 63 23.22 25.11 5.76
N LEU A 64 23.94 24.06 6.15
CA LEU A 64 23.51 23.14 7.19
C LEU A 64 23.28 23.86 8.52
N LEU A 65 24.20 24.75 8.88
CA LEU A 65 24.13 25.51 10.12
C LEU A 65 22.93 26.48 10.14
N GLU A 66 22.59 27.07 9.00
CA GLU A 66 21.38 27.91 8.86
C GLU A 66 20.09 27.08 8.93
N ILE A 67 20.06 25.89 8.32
CA ILE A 67 18.91 24.98 8.45
C ILE A 67 18.71 24.57 9.91
N LEU A 68 19.76 24.10 10.59
CA LEU A 68 19.69 23.62 11.98
C LEU A 68 19.19 24.68 12.97
N LYS A 69 19.42 25.98 12.70
CA LYS A 69 18.89 27.08 13.53
C LYS A 69 17.38 27.27 13.40
N GLY A 70 16.81 26.91 12.25
CA GLY A 70 15.38 27.07 11.95
C GLY A 70 14.54 25.83 12.24
N LEU A 71 15.17 24.67 12.47
CA LEU A 71 14.48 23.41 12.72
C LEU A 71 14.03 23.25 14.18
N PRO A 72 12.96 22.48 14.43
CA PRO A 72 12.62 21.95 15.75
C PRO A 72 13.81 21.23 16.43
N GLU A 73 13.83 21.21 17.76
CA GLU A 73 14.96 20.72 18.56
C GLU A 73 15.30 19.24 18.29
N ASP A 74 14.29 18.41 18.02
CA ASP A 74 14.43 17.01 17.61
C ASP A 74 15.11 16.84 16.25
N GLU A 75 14.73 17.65 15.27
CA GLU A 75 15.27 17.62 13.91
C GLU A 75 16.69 18.19 13.85
N ALA A 76 16.96 19.25 14.62
CA ALA A 76 18.29 19.78 14.79
C ALA A 76 19.23 18.75 15.44
N PHE A 77 18.75 18.02 16.45
CA PHE A 77 19.51 16.97 17.11
C PHE A 77 19.83 15.80 16.18
N GLU A 78 18.87 15.38 15.35
CA GLU A 78 19.07 14.30 14.36
C GLU A 78 20.06 14.70 13.26
N GLY A 79 19.96 15.93 12.74
CA GLY A 79 20.93 16.49 11.81
C GLY A 79 22.37 16.50 12.37
N LEU A 80 22.51 16.83 13.66
CA LEU A 80 23.80 16.79 14.36
C LEU A 80 24.33 15.34 14.56
N GLN A 81 23.45 14.36 14.79
CA GLN A 81 23.86 12.95 14.86
C GLN A 81 24.36 12.44 13.51
N LEU A 82 23.70 12.82 12.42
CA LEU A 82 24.12 12.47 11.06
C LEU A 82 25.49 13.08 10.72
N LEU A 83 25.74 14.31 11.16
CA LEU A 83 27.04 14.96 11.01
C LEU A 83 28.14 14.22 11.82
N ARG A 84 27.85 13.80 13.05
CA ARG A 84 28.80 13.04 13.90
C ARG A 84 29.16 11.66 13.35
N THR A 85 28.31 11.07 12.53
CA THR A 85 28.56 9.77 11.89
C THR A 85 29.37 9.89 10.59
N GLY A 86 29.78 11.10 10.20
CA GLY A 86 30.66 11.34 9.06
C GLY A 86 29.94 11.54 7.73
N ASN A 87 28.64 11.87 7.73
CA ASN A 87 27.91 12.21 6.51
C ASN A 87 28.28 13.61 6.00
N ASP A 88 28.25 13.79 4.68
CA ASP A 88 28.52 15.06 3.99
C ASP A 88 27.45 16.13 4.34
N PRO A 89 27.83 17.36 4.72
CA PRO A 89 26.91 18.47 4.98
C PRO A 89 25.90 18.73 3.84
N ALA A 90 26.27 18.56 2.57
CA ALA A 90 25.38 18.78 1.43
C ALA A 90 24.23 17.76 1.41
N LEU A 91 24.53 16.50 1.75
CA LEU A 91 23.55 15.43 1.84
C LEU A 91 22.66 15.57 3.07
N ILE A 92 23.21 16.10 4.18
CA ILE A 92 22.40 16.42 5.37
C ILE A 92 21.49 17.61 5.07
N CYS A 93 21.96 18.63 4.36
CA CYS A 93 21.12 19.73 3.89
C CYS A 93 19.97 19.25 3.01
N LEU A 94 20.25 18.36 2.05
CA LEU A 94 19.21 17.74 1.22
C LEU A 94 18.25 16.87 2.06
N ALA A 95 18.76 16.15 3.06
CA ALA A 95 17.94 15.36 3.97
C ALA A 95 17.03 16.22 4.85
N LEU A 96 17.54 17.36 5.35
CA LEU A 96 16.81 18.25 6.25
C LEU A 96 15.91 19.24 5.50
N ARG A 97 16.30 19.69 4.30
CA ARG A 97 15.41 20.46 3.40
C ARG A 97 14.37 19.57 2.71
N GLY A 98 14.69 18.28 2.53
CA GLY A 98 13.81 17.27 1.92
C GLY A 98 13.07 16.36 2.91
N ASN A 99 13.26 16.56 4.21
CA ASN A 99 12.75 15.75 5.34
C ASN A 99 13.11 14.24 5.37
N ASP A 100 14.02 13.71 4.54
CA ASP A 100 14.06 12.25 4.29
C ASP A 100 15.38 11.50 4.44
N ALA A 101 16.47 11.93 3.81
CA ALA A 101 17.57 10.98 3.52
C ALA A 101 18.38 10.52 4.76
N GLY A 102 18.26 11.20 5.89
CA GLY A 102 18.89 10.85 7.17
C GLY A 102 18.07 9.89 8.03
N LEU A 103 16.74 10.05 8.02
CA LEU A 103 15.78 9.25 8.78
C LEU A 103 15.75 7.79 8.29
N SER A 104 15.82 7.58 6.97
CA SER A 104 15.72 6.26 6.33
C SER A 104 16.69 5.22 6.90
N SER A 105 17.97 5.57 7.04
CA SER A 105 18.99 4.64 7.56
C SER A 105 18.87 4.43 9.07
N ALA A 106 18.59 5.49 9.83
CA ALA A 106 18.45 5.41 11.29
C ALA A 106 17.24 4.57 11.71
N VAL A 107 16.09 4.74 11.05
CA VAL A 107 14.85 3.97 11.28
C VAL A 107 15.10 2.48 11.04
N LEU A 108 15.76 2.12 9.94
CA LEU A 108 16.06 0.73 9.63
C LEU A 108 17.05 0.12 10.61
N ASN A 109 18.13 0.82 10.92
CA ASN A 109 19.12 0.38 11.90
C ASN A 109 18.45 0.10 13.27
N ARG A 110 17.47 0.93 13.67
CA ARG A 110 16.71 0.73 14.90
C ARG A 110 15.68 -0.40 14.78
N ALA A 111 15.08 -0.62 13.60
CA ALA A 111 14.19 -1.76 13.35
C ALA A 111 14.90 -3.13 13.42
N ILE A 112 16.23 -3.15 13.21
CA ILE A 112 17.09 -4.34 13.27
C ILE A 112 17.49 -4.69 14.71
N LEU A 113 17.44 -3.75 15.66
CA LEU A 113 17.89 -4.01 17.02
C LEU A 113 17.05 -5.12 17.67
N PRO A 114 17.69 -6.12 18.29
CA PRO A 114 16.97 -7.19 18.95
C PRO A 114 16.14 -6.61 20.10
N PRO A 115 14.89 -7.07 20.28
CA PRO A 115 14.09 -6.64 21.41
C PRO A 115 14.72 -7.08 22.73
N LYS A 116 14.34 -6.42 23.82
CA LYS A 116 14.77 -6.81 25.17
C LYS A 116 14.31 -8.23 25.45
N GLN A 117 15.16 -9.04 26.08
CA GLN A 117 14.83 -10.44 26.42
C GLN A 117 13.59 -10.56 27.33
N SER A 118 13.29 -9.53 28.13
CA SER A 118 12.10 -9.47 28.99
C SER A 118 10.81 -9.17 28.23
N SER A 119 10.90 -8.65 27.00
CA SER A 119 9.75 -8.15 26.25
C SER A 119 8.90 -9.27 25.66
N LEU A 120 7.62 -8.99 25.47
CA LEU A 120 6.71 -9.90 24.79
C LEU A 120 7.15 -10.16 23.34
N GLU A 121 7.69 -9.15 22.65
CA GLU A 121 8.19 -9.30 21.28
C GLU A 121 9.26 -10.39 21.19
N PHE A 122 10.20 -10.42 22.14
CA PHE A 122 11.24 -11.45 22.17
C PHE A 122 10.63 -12.85 22.37
N GLU A 123 9.67 -13.00 23.28
CA GLU A 123 8.97 -14.27 23.49
C GLU A 123 8.23 -14.74 22.22
N LEU A 124 7.53 -13.82 21.54
CA LEU A 124 6.81 -14.10 20.30
C LEU A 124 7.75 -14.52 19.17
N MET A 125 8.88 -13.84 19.01
CA MET A 125 9.89 -14.20 17.99
C MET A 125 10.49 -15.60 18.24
N MET A 126 10.64 -16.00 19.49
CA MET A 126 11.19 -17.31 19.84
C MET A 126 10.18 -18.45 19.73
N ARG A 127 8.91 -18.19 20.05
CA ARG A 127 7.85 -19.22 20.10
C ARG A 127 7.05 -19.34 18.82
N HIS A 128 6.90 -18.25 18.09
CA HIS A 128 6.06 -18.13 16.90
C HIS A 128 6.83 -17.52 15.73
N PRO A 129 7.94 -18.15 15.28
CA PRO A 129 8.85 -17.57 14.30
C PRO A 129 8.23 -17.37 12.90
N VAL A 130 7.09 -18.03 12.60
CA VAL A 130 6.38 -17.83 11.33
C VAL A 130 5.57 -16.53 11.32
N ALA A 131 4.89 -16.22 12.43
CA ALA A 131 4.16 -14.95 12.61
C ALA A 131 5.09 -13.79 12.97
N TYR A 132 6.15 -14.06 13.74
CA TYR A 132 7.09 -13.04 14.21
C TYR A 132 8.53 -13.39 13.79
N PRO A 133 8.85 -13.38 12.49
CA PRO A 133 10.18 -13.76 12.02
C PRO A 133 11.27 -12.80 12.51
N THR A 134 12.47 -13.36 12.66
CA THR A 134 13.71 -12.59 12.82
C THR A 134 14.16 -12.14 11.45
N TRP A 135 14.02 -10.86 11.16
CA TRP A 135 14.43 -10.32 9.87
C TRP A 135 15.94 -10.06 9.88
N PRO A 136 16.70 -10.57 8.89
CA PRO A 136 18.06 -10.10 8.69
C PRO A 136 18.02 -8.61 8.32
N PRO A 137 19.07 -7.84 8.68
CA PRO A 137 19.16 -6.44 8.28
C PRO A 137 19.00 -6.29 6.76
N PRO A 138 18.07 -5.43 6.27
CA PRO A 138 17.96 -5.16 4.85
C PRO A 138 19.32 -4.70 4.32
N ARG A 139 19.85 -5.42 3.33
CA ARG A 139 21.07 -5.05 2.60
C ARG A 139 20.72 -4.02 1.52
N SER A 140 20.08 -2.93 1.91
CA SER A 140 19.67 -1.84 1.02
C SER A 140 20.68 -0.70 1.11
N SER A 141 21.13 -0.19 -0.03
CA SER A 141 21.94 1.04 -0.05
C SER A 141 21.07 2.24 0.37
N LYS A 142 21.69 3.34 0.83
CA LYS A 142 20.96 4.56 1.22
C LYS A 142 20.07 5.08 0.08
N ALA A 143 20.54 4.98 -1.16
CA ALA A 143 19.80 5.36 -2.36
C ALA A 143 18.53 4.50 -2.55
N ASP A 144 18.60 3.19 -2.29
CA ASP A 144 17.45 2.27 -2.44
C ASP A 144 16.29 2.64 -1.52
N LEU A 145 16.58 3.23 -0.36
CA LEU A 145 15.60 3.57 0.67
C LEU A 145 14.85 4.87 0.35
N ASP A 146 15.56 5.85 -0.19
CA ASP A 146 14.94 7.10 -0.62
C ASP A 146 13.95 6.84 -1.77
N PHE A 147 14.19 5.81 -2.61
CA PHE A 147 13.22 5.37 -3.61
C PHE A 147 11.95 4.73 -3.04
N LEU A 148 11.98 4.20 -1.82
CA LEU A 148 10.76 3.67 -1.18
C LEU A 148 9.79 4.80 -0.83
N LEU A 149 10.33 5.97 -0.49
CA LEU A 149 9.58 7.17 -0.08
C LEU A 149 9.07 8.00 -1.25
N LEU A 150 9.50 7.67 -2.47
CA LEU A 150 9.00 8.30 -3.67
C LEU A 150 7.87 7.46 -4.28
N PRO A 151 6.79 8.12 -4.76
CA PRO A 151 5.83 7.41 -5.58
C PRO A 151 6.52 6.93 -6.85
N ARG A 152 6.19 5.71 -7.32
CA ARG A 152 6.80 5.19 -8.56
C ARG A 152 6.26 5.94 -9.77
N GLU A 153 7.13 6.16 -10.75
CA GLU A 153 6.78 6.74 -12.04
C GLU A 153 6.46 5.65 -13.07
N VAL A 154 5.51 5.93 -13.96
CA VAL A 154 5.10 5.03 -15.05
C VAL A 154 5.80 5.46 -16.34
N LEU A 155 6.47 4.53 -17.03
CA LEU A 155 7.03 4.80 -18.36
C LEU A 155 5.94 4.67 -19.43
N SER A 156 5.47 5.80 -19.97
CA SER A 156 4.81 5.82 -21.28
C SER A 156 5.85 5.82 -22.39
N SER A 157 5.99 4.69 -23.10
CA SER A 157 6.83 4.63 -24.31
C SER A 157 6.17 5.45 -25.42
N ARG A 158 6.68 6.66 -25.69
CA ARG A 158 6.38 7.41 -26.90
C ARG A 158 7.54 7.22 -27.89
N ASN A 159 7.25 6.46 -28.95
CA ASN A 159 8.01 6.25 -30.21
C ASN A 159 8.89 4.98 -30.36
N GLY A 160 8.32 4.00 -31.06
CA GLY A 160 8.84 3.21 -32.19
C GLY A 160 10.33 2.82 -32.31
N SER A 161 10.59 1.52 -32.45
CA SER A 161 11.20 0.93 -33.67
C SER A 161 11.32 -0.59 -33.53
N THR A 162 11.03 -1.27 -34.63
CA THR A 162 11.23 -2.70 -34.88
C THR A 162 12.72 -3.06 -34.83
N GLY A 163 13.09 -4.06 -34.05
CA GLY A 163 14.44 -4.62 -34.02
C GLY A 163 14.43 -6.03 -33.43
N ASN A 164 14.87 -7.00 -34.24
CA ASN A 164 14.81 -8.45 -34.03
C ASN A 164 15.40 -8.92 -32.69
N ALA A 165 14.72 -9.90 -32.10
CA ALA A 165 15.22 -10.73 -31.02
C ALA A 165 16.11 -11.85 -31.58
N ASP A 166 17.31 -11.99 -31.04
CA ASP A 166 18.03 -13.26 -30.99
C ASP A 166 18.75 -13.39 -29.64
N SER A 167 18.13 -14.17 -28.75
CA SER A 167 18.68 -15.37 -28.11
C SER A 167 20.03 -15.35 -27.35
N PHE A 168 19.90 -15.69 -26.06
CA PHE A 168 20.78 -16.47 -25.15
C PHE A 168 21.90 -15.83 -24.28
N SER A 169 21.62 -15.85 -22.95
CA SER A 169 22.38 -16.53 -21.88
C SER A 169 23.37 -15.76 -20.97
N GLN A 170 23.15 -16.02 -19.66
CA GLN A 170 24.11 -16.25 -18.56
C GLN A 170 24.68 -15.09 -17.72
N TYR A 171 24.29 -15.15 -16.44
CA TYR A 171 24.96 -14.67 -15.23
C TYR A 171 26.48 -14.47 -15.33
N VAL A 172 26.96 -13.24 -15.19
CA VAL A 172 28.24 -12.91 -14.54
C VAL A 172 28.13 -11.54 -13.85
N HIS A 173 28.60 -11.47 -12.60
CA HIS A 173 28.88 -10.25 -11.84
C HIS A 173 29.68 -9.21 -12.65
N HIS A 174 29.27 -7.94 -12.62
CA HIS A 174 30.20 -6.83 -12.79
C HIS A 174 29.86 -5.65 -11.86
N GLN A 175 30.80 -5.38 -10.95
CA GLN A 175 31.13 -4.02 -10.50
C GLN A 175 31.70 -3.24 -11.68
N GLY A 176 31.34 -1.95 -11.79
CA GLY A 176 31.90 -1.01 -12.76
C GLY A 176 30.86 0.02 -13.14
N GLY A 177 31.01 1.24 -12.60
CA GLY A 177 29.99 2.27 -12.63
C GLY A 177 29.70 2.88 -14.00
N GLU A 178 28.49 3.40 -14.12
CA GLU A 178 28.16 4.64 -14.81
C GLU A 178 26.92 5.21 -14.13
N SER A 179 26.99 6.48 -13.75
CA SER A 179 25.91 7.25 -13.17
C SER A 179 24.70 7.26 -14.10
N SER A 180 23.55 6.82 -13.60
CA SER A 180 22.28 7.08 -14.25
C SER A 180 21.21 7.23 -13.17
N ASN A 181 20.49 8.34 -13.24
CA ASN A 181 19.36 8.71 -12.41
C ASN A 181 18.41 7.52 -12.24
N SER A 182 18.50 6.83 -11.11
CA SER A 182 17.56 5.78 -10.76
C SER A 182 16.28 6.44 -10.26
N ALA A 183 15.29 6.72 -11.11
CA ALA A 183 13.92 6.75 -10.60
C ALA A 183 13.44 5.28 -10.61
N SER A 184 12.75 4.83 -9.55
CA SER A 184 12.12 3.51 -9.58
C SER A 184 10.96 3.56 -10.58
N LEU A 185 11.18 3.06 -11.79
CA LEU A 185 10.25 3.13 -12.91
C LEU A 185 9.47 1.81 -13.04
N VAL A 186 8.16 1.90 -13.24
CA VAL A 186 7.36 0.76 -13.71
C VAL A 186 7.62 0.62 -15.21
N GLY A 187 8.44 -0.37 -15.59
CA GLY A 187 8.80 -0.65 -16.98
C GLY A 187 7.67 -1.29 -17.78
N SER A 188 7.70 -1.11 -19.12
CA SER A 188 6.80 -1.81 -20.05
C SER A 188 6.94 -3.32 -19.89
N ARG A 189 5.82 -3.99 -19.57
CA ARG A 189 5.82 -5.43 -19.33
C ARG A 189 5.76 -6.19 -20.65
N LYS A 190 6.91 -6.67 -21.13
CA LYS A 190 6.96 -7.81 -22.06
C LYS A 190 7.19 -9.08 -21.21
N PRO A 191 6.15 -9.87 -20.90
CA PRO A 191 6.37 -11.08 -20.12
C PRO A 191 7.31 -12.03 -20.86
N SER A 192 8.33 -12.53 -20.18
CA SER A 192 9.29 -13.52 -20.73
C SER A 192 8.64 -14.89 -20.93
N THR A 193 7.53 -15.17 -20.24
CA THR A 193 6.75 -16.41 -20.31
C THR A 193 5.28 -16.13 -20.08
N LEU A 194 4.41 -16.75 -20.89
CA LEU A 194 2.95 -16.69 -20.75
C LEU A 194 2.47 -17.51 -19.54
N TYR A 195 1.41 -17.07 -18.85
CA TYR A 195 0.84 -17.81 -17.71
C TYR A 195 0.30 -19.21 -18.10
N ASP A 196 -0.40 -19.28 -19.25
CA ASP A 196 -0.96 -20.50 -19.83
C ASP A 196 -1.14 -20.33 -21.33
N ASN A 197 -0.74 -21.35 -22.12
CA ASN A 197 -0.82 -21.32 -23.59
C ASN A 197 -2.25 -21.17 -24.13
N ARG A 198 -3.28 -21.54 -23.36
CA ARG A 198 -4.69 -21.34 -23.74
C ARG A 198 -5.04 -19.88 -23.98
N LEU A 199 -4.34 -18.94 -23.34
CA LEU A 199 -4.58 -17.50 -23.53
C LEU A 199 -4.37 -17.06 -24.99
N LEU A 200 -3.45 -17.68 -25.73
CA LEU A 200 -3.19 -17.34 -27.14
C LEU A 200 -4.37 -17.72 -28.06
N SER A 201 -5.25 -18.59 -27.60
CA SER A 201 -6.43 -19.04 -28.35
C SER A 201 -7.70 -18.30 -27.96
N VAL A 202 -7.62 -17.33 -27.05
CA VAL A 202 -8.79 -16.55 -26.61
C VAL A 202 -9.15 -15.54 -27.69
N ASP A 203 -10.41 -15.58 -28.10
CA ASP A 203 -11.05 -14.54 -28.92
C ASP A 203 -12.01 -13.75 -28.05
N ILE A 204 -11.55 -12.58 -27.58
CA ILE A 204 -12.31 -11.76 -26.62
C ILE A 204 -13.61 -11.22 -27.21
N THR A 205 -13.68 -11.06 -28.53
CA THR A 205 -14.84 -10.50 -29.24
C THR A 205 -16.09 -11.37 -29.12
N GLN A 206 -15.94 -12.64 -28.72
CA GLN A 206 -17.05 -13.55 -28.43
C GLN A 206 -17.75 -13.22 -27.11
N TRP A 207 -17.09 -12.49 -26.21
CA TRP A 207 -17.53 -12.29 -24.83
C TRP A 207 -17.99 -10.87 -24.50
N THR A 208 -17.60 -9.87 -25.29
CA THR A 208 -17.82 -8.45 -24.99
C THR A 208 -18.01 -7.63 -26.26
N ASP A 209 -18.81 -6.56 -26.17
CA ASP A 209 -18.91 -5.56 -27.24
C ASP A 209 -17.92 -4.39 -27.05
N VAL A 210 -17.13 -4.38 -25.96
CA VAL A 210 -16.11 -3.35 -25.71
C VAL A 210 -14.99 -3.51 -26.74
N PRO A 211 -14.61 -2.43 -27.47
CA PRO A 211 -13.66 -2.52 -28.56
C PRO A 211 -12.22 -2.66 -28.04
N VAL A 212 -11.77 -3.89 -27.82
CA VAL A 212 -10.39 -4.22 -27.42
C VAL A 212 -9.76 -5.25 -28.36
N THR A 213 -8.44 -5.21 -28.48
CA THR A 213 -7.68 -6.24 -29.20
C THR A 213 -7.44 -7.46 -28.32
N ASN A 214 -7.31 -8.64 -28.93
CA ASN A 214 -6.92 -9.86 -28.19
C ASN A 214 -5.57 -9.69 -27.46
N ASP A 215 -4.60 -8.97 -28.02
CA ASP A 215 -3.30 -8.73 -27.38
C ASP A 215 -3.43 -7.99 -26.04
N PHE A 216 -4.19 -6.90 -26.02
CA PHE A 216 -4.56 -6.19 -24.79
C PHE A 216 -5.25 -7.12 -23.79
N SER A 217 -6.24 -7.90 -24.27
CA SER A 217 -6.99 -8.82 -23.42
C SER A 217 -6.12 -9.91 -22.79
N ILE A 218 -5.18 -10.46 -23.55
CA ILE A 218 -4.21 -11.45 -23.08
C ILE A 218 -3.30 -10.81 -22.03
N ALA A 219 -2.81 -9.59 -22.25
CA ALA A 219 -1.93 -8.91 -21.30
C ALA A 219 -2.63 -8.61 -19.96
N VAL A 220 -3.89 -8.16 -20.00
CA VAL A 220 -4.71 -7.91 -18.80
C VAL A 220 -5.02 -9.22 -18.06
N LEU A 221 -5.47 -10.27 -18.78
CA LEU A 221 -5.76 -11.57 -18.18
C LEU A 221 -4.51 -12.21 -17.57
N GLN A 222 -3.36 -12.09 -18.24
CA GLN A 222 -2.10 -12.61 -17.71
C GLN A 222 -1.74 -11.92 -16.39
N LEU A 223 -1.82 -10.58 -16.32
CA LEU A 223 -1.56 -9.87 -15.08
C LEU A 223 -2.50 -10.32 -13.97
N TYR A 224 -3.81 -10.37 -14.25
CA TYR A 224 -4.83 -10.81 -13.29
C TYR A 224 -4.54 -12.23 -12.75
N LEU A 225 -4.21 -13.18 -13.63
CA LEU A 225 -3.97 -14.57 -13.25
C LEU A 225 -2.70 -14.74 -12.39
N GLU A 226 -1.71 -13.88 -12.59
CA GLU A 226 -0.45 -13.93 -11.84
C GLU A 226 -0.52 -13.21 -10.49
N THR A 227 -1.37 -12.19 -10.38
CA THR A 227 -1.37 -11.28 -9.22
C THR A 227 -2.60 -11.44 -8.34
N ASP A 228 -3.78 -11.35 -8.95
CA ASP A 228 -5.03 -11.13 -8.24
C ASP A 228 -5.81 -12.43 -8.06
N HIS A 229 -5.77 -13.31 -9.07
CA HIS A 229 -6.44 -14.61 -9.03
C HIS A 229 -6.02 -15.48 -7.83
N PRO A 230 -4.72 -15.60 -7.45
CA PRO A 230 -4.35 -16.40 -6.30
C PRO A 230 -5.01 -15.94 -4.99
N MET A 231 -5.27 -14.65 -4.85
CA MET A 231 -5.99 -14.07 -3.71
C MET A 231 -7.51 -14.23 -3.85
N MET A 232 -8.03 -14.01 -5.06
CA MET A 232 -9.46 -13.99 -5.40
C MET A 232 -9.88 -15.04 -6.45
N PRO A 233 -9.70 -16.35 -6.19
CA PRO A 233 -9.98 -17.39 -7.19
C PRO A 233 -11.49 -17.73 -7.24
N LEU A 234 -12.34 -16.75 -7.56
CA LEU A 234 -13.81 -16.93 -7.61
C LEU A 234 -14.23 -18.08 -8.54
N ILE A 235 -13.50 -18.23 -9.64
CA ILE A 235 -13.58 -19.35 -10.57
C ILE A 235 -12.17 -19.98 -10.64
N ASP A 236 -12.11 -21.30 -10.56
CA ASP A 236 -10.87 -22.09 -10.77
C ASP A 236 -10.24 -21.71 -12.12
N ASP A 237 -8.92 -21.50 -12.16
CA ASP A 237 -8.25 -20.95 -13.34
C ASP A 237 -8.36 -21.88 -14.55
N ASP A 238 -8.31 -23.20 -14.35
CA ASP A 238 -8.55 -24.15 -15.43
C ASP A 238 -9.98 -24.05 -15.96
N LEU A 239 -10.97 -23.95 -15.07
CA LEU A 239 -12.37 -23.80 -15.47
C LEU A 239 -12.61 -22.50 -16.23
N LEU A 240 -12.03 -21.39 -15.76
CA LEU A 240 -12.13 -20.08 -16.41
C LEU A 240 -11.48 -20.10 -17.80
N LEU A 241 -10.25 -20.61 -17.91
CA LEU A 241 -9.52 -20.67 -19.18
C LEU A 241 -10.20 -21.57 -20.21
N ASP A 242 -10.71 -22.73 -19.80
CA ASP A 242 -11.49 -23.59 -20.70
C ASP A 242 -12.85 -22.97 -21.04
N GLY A 243 -13.45 -22.23 -20.10
CA GLY A 243 -14.68 -21.48 -20.31
C GLY A 243 -14.51 -20.36 -21.35
N LEU A 244 -13.41 -19.61 -21.30
CA LEU A 244 -13.06 -18.58 -22.30
C LEU A 244 -12.91 -19.14 -23.72
N LEU A 245 -12.57 -20.43 -23.83
CA LEU A 245 -12.48 -21.17 -25.10
C LEU A 245 -13.80 -21.87 -25.48
N GLY A 246 -14.88 -21.64 -24.74
CA GLY A 246 -16.20 -22.25 -24.99
C GLY A 246 -16.26 -23.76 -24.70
N LYS A 247 -15.29 -24.31 -23.94
CA LYS A 247 -15.23 -25.75 -23.64
C LYS A 247 -16.08 -26.17 -22.43
N ASN A 248 -16.51 -25.21 -21.61
CA ASN A 248 -17.35 -25.45 -20.45
C ASN A 248 -18.26 -24.24 -20.14
N GLU A 249 -19.09 -24.35 -19.10
CA GLU A 249 -20.07 -23.34 -18.70
C GLU A 249 -19.54 -22.25 -17.75
N PHE A 250 -18.27 -22.33 -17.31
CA PHE A 250 -17.67 -21.43 -16.31
C PHE A 250 -17.10 -20.15 -16.92
N CYS A 251 -17.75 -19.64 -17.97
CA CYS A 251 -17.51 -18.33 -18.56
C CYS A 251 -18.82 -17.74 -19.08
N SER A 252 -18.98 -16.43 -18.97
CA SER A 252 -20.13 -15.71 -19.50
C SER A 252 -19.76 -14.26 -19.81
N ARG A 253 -20.55 -13.60 -20.68
CA ARG A 253 -20.31 -12.19 -21.04
C ARG A 253 -20.24 -11.26 -19.82
N ILE A 254 -21.13 -11.45 -18.84
CA ILE A 254 -21.15 -10.65 -17.61
C ILE A 254 -19.93 -10.93 -16.73
N LEU A 255 -19.45 -12.18 -16.66
CA LEU A 255 -18.23 -12.54 -15.94
C LEU A 255 -17.01 -11.90 -16.57
N VAL A 256 -16.86 -12.01 -17.90
CA VAL A 256 -15.74 -11.38 -18.61
C VAL A 256 -15.77 -9.86 -18.40
N SER A 257 -16.92 -9.22 -18.55
CA SER A 257 -17.03 -7.78 -18.34
C SER A 257 -16.70 -7.37 -16.89
N GLY A 258 -17.20 -8.10 -15.89
CA GLY A 258 -16.87 -7.83 -14.48
C GLY A 258 -15.39 -8.03 -14.17
N LEU A 259 -14.80 -9.13 -14.62
CA LEU A 259 -13.38 -9.44 -14.43
C LEU A 259 -12.49 -8.36 -15.06
N PHE A 260 -12.77 -7.95 -16.29
CA PHE A 260 -11.98 -6.93 -16.97
C PHE A 260 -12.13 -5.54 -16.33
N ALA A 261 -13.31 -5.21 -15.80
CA ALA A 261 -13.52 -3.98 -15.04
C ALA A 261 -12.59 -3.91 -13.81
N TRP A 262 -12.37 -5.04 -13.13
CA TRP A 262 -11.41 -5.15 -12.04
C TRP A 262 -9.96 -5.13 -12.54
N ALA A 263 -9.60 -6.06 -13.44
CA ALA A 263 -8.23 -6.32 -13.85
C ALA A 263 -7.56 -5.13 -14.56
N CYS A 264 -8.33 -4.33 -15.30
CA CYS A 264 -7.80 -3.14 -15.96
C CYS A 264 -7.27 -2.08 -14.98
N GLN A 265 -7.77 -2.04 -13.74
CA GLN A 265 -7.29 -1.08 -12.72
C GLN A 265 -5.84 -1.34 -12.35
N GLY A 266 -5.45 -2.60 -12.13
CA GLY A 266 -4.05 -2.95 -11.91
C GLY A 266 -3.20 -2.74 -13.18
N TYR A 267 -3.74 -3.08 -14.35
CA TYR A 267 -3.03 -2.93 -15.62
C TYR A 267 -2.72 -1.47 -15.99
N ALA A 268 -3.49 -0.51 -15.46
CA ALA A 268 -3.27 0.92 -15.64
C ALA A 268 -1.90 1.42 -15.16
N ALA A 269 -1.21 0.67 -14.28
CA ALA A 269 0.16 0.98 -13.91
C ALA A 269 1.16 0.83 -15.07
N PHE A 270 0.81 0.07 -16.12
CA PHE A 270 1.62 -0.15 -17.32
C PHE A 270 1.07 0.63 -18.52
N GLU A 271 -0.25 0.69 -18.67
CA GLU A 271 -0.95 1.40 -19.73
C GLU A 271 -2.12 2.20 -19.13
N PRO A 272 -1.93 3.49 -18.77
CA PRO A 272 -2.94 4.29 -18.06
C PRO A 272 -4.32 4.34 -18.73
N GLU A 273 -4.35 4.26 -20.06
CA GLU A 273 -5.56 4.19 -20.89
C GLU A 273 -6.45 2.98 -20.55
N ALA A 274 -5.89 1.94 -19.94
CA ALA A 274 -6.63 0.79 -19.44
C ALA A 274 -7.72 1.18 -18.41
N ILE A 275 -7.59 2.31 -17.70
CA ILE A 275 -8.68 2.83 -16.85
C ILE A 275 -9.95 3.11 -17.65
N ILE A 276 -9.82 3.74 -18.82
CA ILE A 276 -10.96 4.09 -19.67
C ILE A 276 -11.61 2.82 -20.22
N VAL A 277 -10.78 1.85 -20.62
CA VAL A 277 -11.23 0.53 -21.09
C VAL A 277 -11.93 -0.24 -19.96
N GLY A 278 -11.34 -0.28 -18.77
CA GLY A 278 -11.91 -0.90 -17.57
C GLY A 278 -13.27 -0.30 -17.19
N HIS A 279 -13.41 1.02 -17.29
CA HIS A 279 -14.71 1.67 -17.07
C HIS A 279 -15.76 1.28 -18.14
N SER A 280 -15.35 1.09 -19.39
CA SER A 280 -16.25 0.60 -20.44
C SER A 280 -16.77 -0.81 -20.14
N PHE A 281 -15.88 -1.70 -19.66
CA PHE A 281 -16.25 -3.02 -19.15
C PHE A 281 -17.16 -2.96 -17.92
N TYR A 282 -16.91 -2.01 -17.02
CA TYR A 282 -17.75 -1.77 -15.84
C TYR A 282 -19.19 -1.40 -16.24
N GLU A 283 -19.36 -0.50 -17.20
CA GLU A 283 -20.68 -0.11 -17.72
C GLU A 283 -21.37 -1.25 -18.50
N GLU A 284 -20.63 -2.04 -19.27
CA GLU A 284 -21.17 -3.24 -19.92
C GLU A 284 -21.66 -4.26 -18.87
N ALA A 285 -20.85 -4.55 -17.86
CA ALA A 285 -21.21 -5.46 -16.77
C ALA A 285 -22.46 -4.98 -16.02
N LYS A 286 -22.57 -3.67 -15.73
CA LYS A 286 -23.76 -3.05 -15.13
C LYS A 286 -25.01 -3.21 -15.98
N ARG A 287 -24.90 -3.02 -17.30
CA ARG A 287 -26.01 -3.21 -18.24
C ARG A 287 -26.44 -4.68 -18.28
N LEU A 288 -25.49 -5.60 -18.42
CA LEU A 288 -25.74 -7.04 -18.41
C LEU A 288 -26.38 -7.50 -17.10
N TRP A 289 -25.93 -6.96 -15.96
CA TRP A 289 -26.53 -7.26 -14.66
C TRP A 289 -27.98 -6.81 -14.57
N ARG A 290 -28.28 -5.57 -14.96
CA ARG A 290 -29.65 -5.05 -15.00
C ARG A 290 -30.57 -5.92 -15.86
N SER A 291 -30.15 -6.27 -17.07
CA SER A 291 -30.92 -7.14 -17.95
C SER A 291 -31.12 -8.55 -17.36
N THR A 292 -30.10 -9.09 -16.67
CA THR A 292 -30.21 -10.40 -15.99
C THR A 292 -31.24 -10.37 -14.86
N LYS A 293 -31.27 -9.29 -14.08
CA LYS A 293 -32.27 -9.05 -13.03
C LYS A 293 -33.69 -8.96 -13.60
N GLU A 294 -33.87 -8.14 -14.62
CA GLU A 294 -35.18 -7.90 -15.26
C GLU A 294 -35.76 -9.17 -15.91
N ALA A 295 -34.89 -10.00 -16.51
CA ALA A 295 -35.30 -11.25 -17.13
C ALA A 295 -35.65 -12.37 -16.13
N GLY A 296 -35.39 -12.19 -14.83
CA GLY A 296 -35.68 -13.19 -13.80
C GLY A 296 -34.91 -14.51 -13.97
N VAL A 297 -33.79 -14.49 -14.69
CA VAL A 297 -32.98 -15.68 -15.00
C VAL A 297 -32.38 -16.23 -13.71
N ARG A 298 -32.36 -17.57 -13.56
CA ARG A 298 -31.71 -18.22 -12.42
C ARG A 298 -30.20 -17.90 -12.46
N TYR A 299 -29.70 -17.27 -11.39
CA TYR A 299 -28.30 -16.88 -11.28
C TYR A 299 -27.38 -18.11 -11.25
N GLY A 300 -26.32 -18.08 -12.05
CA GLY A 300 -25.25 -19.09 -12.01
C GLY A 300 -24.02 -18.57 -11.26
N ILE A 301 -23.05 -19.45 -11.05
CA ILE A 301 -21.76 -19.14 -10.40
C ILE A 301 -21.06 -17.95 -11.10
N CYS A 302 -21.07 -17.90 -12.43
CA CYS A 302 -20.47 -16.80 -13.21
C CYS A 302 -21.12 -15.45 -12.92
N THR A 303 -22.44 -15.40 -12.71
CA THR A 303 -23.15 -14.16 -12.36
C THR A 303 -22.76 -13.67 -10.98
N VAL A 304 -22.65 -14.58 -10.01
CA VAL A 304 -22.20 -14.24 -8.65
C VAL A 304 -20.78 -13.68 -8.66
N ALA A 305 -19.85 -14.34 -9.38
CA ALA A 305 -18.48 -13.85 -9.53
C ALA A 305 -18.46 -12.46 -10.20
N ALA A 306 -19.26 -12.25 -11.24
CA ALA A 306 -19.35 -10.95 -11.91
C ALA A 306 -19.84 -9.82 -10.99
N VAL A 307 -20.87 -10.07 -10.17
CA VAL A 307 -21.38 -9.06 -9.22
C VAL A 307 -20.40 -8.81 -8.09
N HIS A 308 -19.63 -9.81 -7.67
CA HIS A 308 -18.51 -9.59 -6.76
C HIS A 308 -17.43 -8.68 -7.37
N PHE A 309 -17.06 -8.88 -8.64
CA PHE A 309 -16.16 -7.95 -9.33
C PHE A 309 -16.75 -6.54 -9.48
N LEU A 310 -18.06 -6.42 -9.75
CA LEU A 310 -18.75 -5.12 -9.77
C LEU A 310 -18.69 -4.41 -8.40
N LEU A 311 -18.94 -5.15 -7.32
CA LEU A 311 -18.80 -4.66 -5.95
C LEU A 311 -17.37 -4.13 -5.71
N MET A 312 -16.35 -4.96 -5.93
CA MET A 312 -14.96 -4.59 -5.68
C MET A 312 -14.52 -3.40 -6.56
N THR A 313 -14.88 -3.41 -7.84
CA THR A 313 -14.57 -2.33 -8.78
C THR A 313 -15.25 -1.02 -8.38
N SER A 314 -16.51 -1.07 -7.93
CA SER A 314 -17.23 0.12 -7.50
C SER A 314 -16.60 0.79 -6.28
N VAL A 315 -16.07 -0.01 -5.33
CA VAL A 315 -15.33 0.46 -4.16
C VAL A 315 -14.02 1.14 -4.60
N THR A 316 -13.23 0.47 -5.43
CA THR A 316 -11.91 0.98 -5.83
C THR A 316 -11.97 2.15 -6.81
N LEU A 317 -13.04 2.27 -7.59
CA LEU A 317 -13.34 3.46 -8.39
C LEU A 317 -13.83 4.66 -7.56
N GLY A 318 -14.20 4.41 -6.29
CA GLY A 318 -14.81 5.40 -5.41
C GLY A 318 -16.21 5.81 -5.86
N ALA A 319 -17.01 4.90 -6.44
CA ALA A 319 -18.32 5.20 -7.03
C ALA A 319 -19.45 5.45 -6.02
N GLY A 320 -19.15 6.12 -4.89
CA GLY A 320 -20.14 6.51 -3.89
C GLY A 320 -20.94 5.34 -3.31
N ALA A 321 -22.25 5.50 -3.25
CA ALA A 321 -23.20 4.52 -2.72
C ALA A 321 -23.46 3.31 -3.62
N GLN A 322 -22.98 3.30 -4.87
CA GLN A 322 -23.27 2.24 -5.84
C GLN A 322 -22.79 0.85 -5.36
N HIS A 323 -21.70 0.79 -4.61
CA HIS A 323 -21.19 -0.47 -4.09
C HIS A 323 -22.16 -1.16 -3.11
N VAL A 324 -22.97 -0.38 -2.39
CA VAL A 324 -23.97 -0.90 -1.45
C VAL A 324 -25.03 -1.70 -2.18
N GLU A 325 -25.49 -1.23 -3.35
CA GLU A 325 -26.45 -1.97 -4.18
C GLU A 325 -25.89 -3.32 -4.64
N PHE A 326 -24.62 -3.35 -5.07
CA PHE A 326 -23.98 -4.62 -5.47
C PHE A 326 -23.74 -5.55 -4.29
N LEU A 327 -23.44 -5.01 -3.10
CA LEU A 327 -23.29 -5.78 -1.88
C LEU A 327 -24.62 -6.47 -1.52
N ASP A 328 -25.73 -5.72 -1.51
CA ASP A 328 -27.06 -6.25 -1.23
C ASP A 328 -27.48 -7.31 -2.25
N ASP A 329 -27.26 -7.04 -3.54
CA ASP A 329 -27.50 -7.99 -4.63
C ASP A 329 -26.67 -9.28 -4.43
N LEU A 330 -25.38 -9.15 -4.09
CA LEU A 330 -24.47 -10.28 -3.88
C LEU A 330 -24.89 -11.15 -2.68
N LEU A 331 -25.24 -10.52 -1.55
CA LEU A 331 -25.74 -11.22 -0.36
C LEU A 331 -27.07 -11.93 -0.65
N GLY A 332 -27.98 -11.26 -1.36
CA GLY A 332 -29.26 -11.82 -1.80
C GLY A 332 -29.09 -13.04 -2.71
N MET A 333 -28.19 -12.96 -3.70
CA MET A 333 -27.87 -14.09 -4.58
C MET A 333 -27.21 -15.24 -3.82
N SER A 334 -26.27 -14.93 -2.94
CA SER A 334 -25.53 -15.94 -2.16
C SER A 334 -26.47 -16.73 -1.24
N ARG A 335 -27.48 -16.06 -0.66
CA ARG A 335 -28.54 -16.71 0.11
C ARG A 335 -29.40 -17.64 -0.76
N ARG A 336 -29.84 -17.18 -1.94
CA ARG A 336 -30.65 -17.98 -2.88
C ARG A 336 -29.91 -19.21 -3.42
N LEU A 337 -28.60 -19.10 -3.57
CA LEU A 337 -27.75 -20.19 -4.03
C LEU A 337 -27.18 -21.04 -2.90
N GLU A 338 -27.52 -20.73 -1.64
CA GLU A 338 -27.03 -21.44 -0.46
C GLU A 338 -25.50 -21.55 -0.45
N LEU A 339 -24.81 -20.44 -0.70
CA LEU A 339 -23.35 -20.39 -0.64
C LEU A 339 -22.87 -20.35 0.83
N PHE A 340 -23.57 -19.59 1.66
CA PHE A 340 -23.31 -19.41 3.09
C PHE A 340 -24.60 -18.92 3.78
N ASN A 341 -24.56 -18.66 5.10
CA ASN A 341 -25.75 -18.33 5.91
C ASN A 341 -26.86 -19.39 5.86
N ILE A 342 -26.47 -20.66 5.76
CA ILE A 342 -27.42 -21.78 5.78
C ILE A 342 -27.70 -22.15 7.25
N ASP A 343 -28.97 -22.18 7.66
CA ASP A 343 -29.40 -22.54 9.03
C ASP A 343 -29.03 -23.99 9.37
N PRO A 344 -28.24 -24.28 10.43
CA PRO A 344 -27.73 -25.61 10.81
C PRO A 344 -28.76 -26.76 10.78
N SER A 345 -30.04 -26.44 10.97
CA SER A 345 -31.15 -27.40 10.92
C SER A 345 -31.60 -27.80 9.50
N HIS A 346 -31.19 -27.04 8.47
CA HIS A 346 -31.55 -27.29 7.07
C HIS A 346 -30.64 -28.33 6.42
N ASP A 347 -31.23 -29.39 5.86
CA ASP A 347 -30.52 -30.45 5.13
C ASP A 347 -30.22 -29.98 3.68
N VAL A 348 -28.96 -29.63 3.41
CA VAL A 348 -28.54 -29.07 2.11
C VAL A 348 -28.42 -30.20 1.10
N ARG A 349 -29.52 -30.47 0.40
CA ARG A 349 -29.60 -31.51 -0.65
C ARG A 349 -29.76 -30.97 -2.06
N LEU A 350 -29.69 -29.65 -2.25
CA LEU A 350 -30.13 -28.98 -3.49
C LEU A 350 -29.23 -29.12 -4.72
N ASP A 351 -28.11 -29.87 -4.66
CA ASP A 351 -27.21 -30.08 -5.81
C ASP A 351 -26.75 -31.54 -6.01
N LEU A 352 -27.46 -32.53 -5.46
CA LEU A 352 -27.11 -33.95 -5.67
C LEU A 352 -27.25 -34.38 -7.15
N ASP A 353 -28.08 -33.66 -7.92
CA ASP A 353 -28.26 -33.82 -9.36
C ASP A 353 -27.14 -33.17 -10.20
N LYS A 354 -26.27 -32.35 -9.58
CA LYS A 354 -25.18 -31.64 -10.26
C LYS A 354 -23.88 -32.44 -10.29
N GLY A 355 -23.16 -32.32 -11.41
CA GLY A 355 -21.86 -32.96 -11.62
C GLY A 355 -20.81 -32.52 -10.60
N ALA A 356 -19.79 -33.35 -10.40
CA ALA A 356 -18.72 -33.10 -9.42
C ALA A 356 -17.99 -31.76 -9.65
N THR A 357 -17.74 -31.39 -10.92
CA THR A 357 -17.10 -30.12 -11.29
C THR A 357 -17.90 -28.91 -10.82
N TYR A 358 -19.22 -28.91 -11.04
CA TYR A 358 -20.10 -27.83 -10.60
C TYR A 358 -20.13 -27.71 -9.07
N ARG A 359 -20.21 -28.85 -8.35
CA ARG A 359 -20.17 -28.86 -6.88
C ARG A 359 -18.84 -28.31 -6.35
N LYS A 360 -17.71 -28.65 -6.97
CA LYS A 360 -16.39 -28.10 -6.63
C LYS A 360 -16.37 -26.58 -6.86
N ALA A 361 -16.81 -26.11 -8.03
CA ALA A 361 -16.86 -24.69 -8.35
C ALA A 361 -17.77 -23.89 -7.39
N LYS A 362 -18.95 -24.45 -7.04
CA LYS A 362 -19.87 -23.87 -6.06
C LYS A 362 -19.24 -23.76 -4.67
N SER A 363 -18.57 -24.83 -4.21
CA SER A 363 -17.85 -24.82 -2.93
C SER A 363 -16.75 -23.77 -2.92
N GLN A 364 -15.96 -23.69 -3.99
CA GLN A 364 -14.87 -22.73 -4.11
C GLN A 364 -15.38 -21.29 -4.06
N ILE A 365 -16.35 -20.90 -4.90
CA ILE A 365 -16.87 -19.54 -4.89
C ILE A 365 -17.50 -19.18 -3.53
N ALA A 366 -18.18 -20.12 -2.87
CA ALA A 366 -18.73 -19.90 -1.54
C ALA A 366 -17.64 -19.56 -0.51
N TRP A 367 -16.54 -20.32 -0.49
CA TRP A 367 -15.41 -20.09 0.39
C TRP A 367 -14.64 -18.80 0.06
N VAL A 368 -14.44 -18.49 -1.21
CA VAL A 368 -13.80 -17.23 -1.64
C VAL A 368 -14.66 -16.04 -1.22
N LEU A 369 -15.96 -16.05 -1.50
CA LEU A 369 -16.86 -14.98 -1.05
C LEU A 369 -16.88 -14.85 0.47
N PHE A 370 -16.85 -15.95 1.21
CA PHE A 370 -16.76 -15.93 2.67
C PHE A 370 -15.52 -15.19 3.16
N VAL A 371 -14.35 -15.52 2.61
CA VAL A 371 -13.07 -14.84 2.93
C VAL A 371 -13.21 -13.34 2.67
N TYR A 372 -13.65 -12.97 1.46
CA TYR A 372 -13.70 -11.56 1.06
C TYR A 372 -14.74 -10.75 1.80
N LEU A 373 -15.96 -11.26 1.98
CA LEU A 373 -17.00 -10.55 2.72
C LEU A 373 -16.69 -10.49 4.22
N THR A 374 -15.98 -11.48 4.79
CA THR A 374 -15.49 -11.40 6.17
C THR A 374 -14.39 -10.34 6.29
N PHE A 375 -13.49 -10.23 5.31
CA PHE A 375 -12.54 -9.13 5.25
C PHE A 375 -13.26 -7.78 5.11
N PHE A 376 -14.22 -7.68 4.19
CA PHE A 376 -15.00 -6.48 3.95
C PHE A 376 -15.78 -6.03 5.19
N SER A 377 -16.25 -6.98 5.99
CA SER A 377 -16.85 -6.72 7.32
C SER A 377 -15.92 -5.94 8.25
N THR A 378 -14.61 -6.21 8.22
CA THR A 378 -13.62 -5.44 9.01
C THR A 378 -13.42 -4.03 8.47
N GLN A 379 -13.55 -3.81 7.16
CA GLN A 379 -13.38 -2.48 6.55
C GLN A 379 -14.62 -1.58 6.72
N LEU A 380 -15.81 -2.19 6.78
CA LEU A 380 -17.09 -1.48 6.99
C LEU A 380 -17.51 -1.41 8.45
N HIS A 381 -16.82 -2.12 9.36
CA HIS A 381 -17.24 -2.29 10.76
C HIS A 381 -18.67 -2.84 10.90
N GLN A 382 -19.01 -3.83 10.05
CA GLN A 382 -20.35 -4.41 9.96
C GLN A 382 -20.28 -5.92 9.72
N ARG A 383 -21.14 -6.70 10.39
CA ARG A 383 -21.23 -8.16 10.16
C ARG A 383 -22.08 -8.46 8.92
N LEU A 384 -21.44 -8.93 7.84
CA LEU A 384 -22.10 -9.23 6.56
C LEU A 384 -22.50 -10.72 6.44
N ILE A 385 -21.79 -11.60 7.16
CA ILE A 385 -22.03 -13.04 7.14
C ILE A 385 -22.39 -13.54 8.54
N GLU A 386 -23.50 -14.26 8.63
CA GLU A 386 -23.98 -14.88 9.86
C GLU A 386 -23.30 -16.24 10.10
N HIS A 387 -23.27 -17.10 9.09
CA HIS A 387 -22.71 -18.44 9.16
C HIS A 387 -21.79 -18.72 7.96
N PRO A 388 -20.62 -19.36 8.18
CA PRO A 388 -19.70 -19.72 7.11
C PRO A 388 -20.31 -20.75 6.14
N PRO A 389 -19.68 -20.97 4.96
CA PRO A 389 -20.01 -22.08 4.08
C PRO A 389 -19.92 -23.43 4.78
N ARG A 390 -20.72 -24.40 4.32
CA ARG A 390 -20.73 -25.78 4.87
C ARG A 390 -19.91 -26.80 4.08
N GLY A 391 -19.57 -26.48 2.84
CA GLY A 391 -18.79 -27.37 1.99
C GLY A 391 -17.41 -27.64 2.60
N ALA A 392 -16.78 -28.75 2.21
CA ALA A 392 -15.38 -29.02 2.56
C ALA A 392 -14.49 -27.84 2.14
N LEU A 393 -13.42 -27.61 2.89
CA LEU A 393 -12.48 -26.55 2.56
C LEU A 393 -11.85 -26.82 1.19
N PRO A 394 -11.61 -25.79 0.37
CA PRO A 394 -10.94 -25.97 -0.90
C PRO A 394 -9.59 -26.66 -0.71
N GLY A 395 -9.29 -27.62 -1.59
CA GLY A 395 -8.03 -28.35 -1.61
C GLY A 395 -7.98 -29.60 -0.73
N ASP A 396 -8.93 -29.86 0.18
CA ASP A 396 -8.93 -31.04 1.08
C ASP A 396 -8.83 -32.39 0.34
N ASP A 397 -9.28 -32.45 -0.91
CA ASP A 397 -9.24 -33.63 -1.76
C ASP A 397 -7.91 -33.83 -2.52
N ILE A 398 -6.97 -32.87 -2.45
CA ILE A 398 -5.70 -32.94 -3.17
C ILE A 398 -4.78 -33.95 -2.46
N GLN A 399 -4.85 -35.20 -2.88
CA GLN A 399 -3.84 -36.19 -2.53
C GLN A 399 -2.56 -35.86 -3.28
N VAL A 400 -1.54 -35.38 -2.54
CA VAL A 400 -0.18 -35.30 -3.07
C VAL A 400 0.31 -36.74 -3.21
N ALA A 401 0.08 -37.34 -4.38
CA ALA A 401 0.74 -38.58 -4.74
C ALA A 401 2.24 -38.36 -4.54
N LYS A 402 2.87 -39.20 -3.73
CA LYS A 402 4.34 -39.25 -3.55
C LYS A 402 4.99 -39.82 -4.82
N ASP A 403 4.64 -39.28 -5.99
CA ASP A 403 5.27 -39.68 -7.24
C ASP A 403 6.68 -39.09 -7.26
N VAL A 404 7.66 -39.99 -7.40
CA VAL A 404 9.11 -39.74 -7.33
C VAL A 404 9.63 -39.04 -8.61
N GLY A 405 8.84 -38.12 -9.18
CA GLY A 405 9.14 -37.38 -10.41
C GLY A 405 9.04 -35.87 -10.24
N THR A 406 9.62 -35.11 -11.18
CA THR A 406 9.49 -33.66 -11.23
C THR A 406 8.04 -33.28 -11.51
N ILE A 407 7.37 -32.64 -10.54
CA ILE A 407 6.01 -32.13 -10.70
C ILE A 407 6.03 -31.02 -11.78
N PRO A 408 5.17 -31.08 -12.82
CA PRO A 408 5.05 -30.00 -13.81
C PRO A 408 4.77 -28.65 -13.15
N LYS A 409 5.28 -27.55 -13.73
CA LYS A 409 5.16 -26.20 -13.15
C LYS A 409 3.70 -25.80 -12.92
N GLU A 410 2.83 -26.13 -13.86
CA GLU A 410 1.39 -25.84 -13.82
C GLU A 410 0.71 -26.59 -12.68
N ARG A 411 1.01 -27.89 -12.53
CA ARG A 411 0.47 -28.70 -11.43
C ARG A 411 0.99 -28.21 -10.07
N LYS A 412 2.25 -27.80 -9.98
CA LYS A 412 2.80 -27.21 -8.76
C LYS A 412 2.05 -25.92 -8.39
N ARG A 413 1.85 -25.02 -9.35
CA ARG A 413 1.08 -23.78 -9.17
C ARG A 413 -0.34 -24.05 -8.67
N GLN A 414 -1.03 -25.04 -9.24
CA GLN A 414 -2.38 -25.43 -8.79
C GLN A 414 -2.39 -25.89 -7.32
N ILE A 415 -1.41 -26.71 -6.92
CA ILE A 415 -1.26 -27.17 -5.54
C ILE A 415 -0.98 -25.98 -4.61
N ASP A 416 -0.06 -25.09 -5.00
CA ASP A 416 0.32 -23.92 -4.22
C ASP A 416 -0.87 -22.96 -4.03
N ASN A 417 -1.63 -22.68 -5.10
CA ASN A 417 -2.84 -21.84 -5.06
C ASN A 417 -3.96 -22.47 -4.21
N ALA A 418 -4.16 -23.78 -4.30
CA ALA A 418 -5.15 -24.46 -3.47
C ALA A 418 -4.77 -24.44 -1.97
N ASN A 419 -3.48 -24.63 -1.65
CA ASN A 419 -2.98 -24.49 -0.28
C ASN A 419 -3.17 -23.07 0.23
N LEU A 420 -2.85 -22.05 -0.58
CA LEU A 420 -3.05 -20.65 -0.25
C LEU A 420 -4.52 -20.35 0.07
N LEU A 421 -5.46 -20.79 -0.79
CA LEU A 421 -6.89 -20.59 -0.57
C LEU A 421 -7.37 -21.29 0.71
N ARG A 422 -6.90 -22.51 0.97
CA ARG A 422 -7.24 -23.23 2.20
C ARG A 422 -6.80 -22.45 3.44
N GLU A 423 -5.57 -21.95 3.46
CA GLU A 423 -5.06 -21.20 4.61
C GLU A 423 -5.72 -19.83 4.77
N HIS A 424 -6.11 -19.17 3.68
CA HIS A 424 -7.00 -18.00 3.73
C HIS A 424 -8.32 -18.34 4.41
N CYS A 425 -9.00 -19.42 3.98
CA CYS A 425 -10.27 -19.82 4.58
C CYS A 425 -10.14 -20.10 6.08
N ARG A 426 -9.05 -20.77 6.50
CA ARG A 426 -8.77 -21.07 7.92
C ARG A 426 -8.52 -19.81 8.75
N LEU A 427 -7.75 -18.86 8.23
CA LEU A 427 -7.55 -17.56 8.89
C LEU A 427 -8.88 -16.83 9.06
N PHE A 428 -9.66 -16.74 7.98
CA PHE A 428 -10.91 -15.98 7.98
C PHE A 428 -12.05 -16.65 8.75
N LEU A 429 -11.97 -17.94 9.07
CA LEU A 429 -12.83 -18.55 10.09
C LEU A 429 -12.57 -17.98 11.49
N ILE A 430 -11.30 -17.69 11.82
CA ILE A 430 -10.95 -17.03 13.09
C ILE A 430 -11.40 -15.57 13.06
N VAL A 431 -11.15 -14.86 11.96
CA VAL A 431 -11.58 -13.45 11.78
C VAL A 431 -13.10 -13.33 11.78
N HIS A 432 -13.84 -14.32 11.26
CA HIS A 432 -15.30 -14.32 11.30
C HIS A 432 -15.84 -14.38 12.72
N ASP A 433 -15.24 -15.19 13.59
CA ASP A 433 -15.59 -15.22 15.02
C ASP A 433 -15.29 -13.87 15.69
N MET A 434 -14.20 -13.19 15.30
CA MET A 434 -13.90 -11.83 15.76
C MET A 434 -14.97 -10.83 15.33
N VAL A 435 -15.27 -10.77 14.03
CA VAL A 435 -16.31 -9.90 13.44
C VAL A 435 -17.66 -10.14 14.10
N LYS A 436 -18.00 -11.39 14.39
CA LYS A 436 -19.25 -11.75 15.09
C LYS A 436 -19.32 -11.16 16.50
N SER A 437 -18.21 -11.18 17.24
CA SER A 437 -18.15 -10.59 18.58
C SER A 437 -18.14 -9.06 18.53
N MET A 438 -17.35 -8.47 17.62
CA MET A 438 -17.15 -7.01 17.54
C MET A 438 -18.35 -6.26 16.94
N TYR A 439 -19.02 -6.85 15.94
CA TYR A 439 -20.09 -6.22 15.17
C TYR A 439 -21.39 -7.05 15.21
N GLY A 440 -21.60 -7.77 16.31
CA GLY A 440 -22.79 -8.58 16.54
C GLY A 440 -24.08 -7.74 16.69
N PRO A 441 -25.26 -8.38 16.70
CA PRO A 441 -26.56 -7.69 16.75
C PRO A 441 -26.85 -6.99 18.08
N THR A 442 -26.06 -7.26 19.12
CA THR A 442 -26.15 -6.53 20.39
C THR A 442 -25.64 -5.12 20.19
N GLN A 443 -26.40 -4.09 20.59
CA GLN A 443 -26.05 -2.65 20.54
C GLN A 443 -24.84 -2.26 21.44
N THR A 444 -23.96 -3.21 21.73
CA THR A 444 -22.75 -3.00 22.49
C THR A 444 -21.74 -2.33 21.57
N ALA A 445 -21.27 -1.13 21.93
CA ALA A 445 -20.17 -0.50 21.21
C ALA A 445 -18.97 -1.46 21.12
N CYS A 446 -18.23 -1.45 20.00
CA CYS A 446 -17.09 -2.33 19.77
C CYS A 446 -16.08 -2.29 20.94
N ALA A 447 -15.87 -1.10 21.52
CA ALA A 447 -15.06 -0.87 22.73
C ALA A 447 -15.43 -1.78 23.92
N ASN A 448 -16.70 -2.12 24.06
CA ASN A 448 -17.23 -2.91 25.18
C ASN A 448 -17.49 -4.38 24.80
N ALA A 449 -17.40 -4.72 23.51
CA ALA A 449 -17.71 -6.06 23.01
C ALA A 449 -16.52 -7.03 23.15
N VAL A 450 -15.29 -6.51 23.14
CA VAL A 450 -14.06 -7.31 23.24
C VAL A 450 -13.59 -7.35 24.70
N THR A 451 -13.57 -8.55 25.29
CA THR A 451 -12.95 -8.77 26.61
C THR A 451 -11.50 -9.23 26.46
N LEU A 452 -10.68 -9.01 27.49
CA LEU A 452 -9.29 -9.50 27.49
C LEU A 452 -9.21 -11.02 27.30
N THR A 453 -10.10 -11.78 27.93
CA THR A 453 -10.15 -13.24 27.79
C THR A 453 -10.46 -13.67 26.36
N PHE A 454 -11.46 -13.04 25.73
CA PHE A 454 -11.79 -13.30 24.33
C PHE A 454 -10.63 -12.96 23.38
N ALA A 455 -9.98 -11.81 23.59
CA ALA A 455 -8.81 -11.41 22.81
C ALA A 455 -7.64 -12.39 23.00
N GLU A 456 -7.38 -12.83 24.23
CA GLU A 456 -6.32 -13.78 24.54
C GLU A 456 -6.57 -15.17 23.90
N GLU A 457 -7.79 -15.70 23.99
CA GLU A 457 -8.16 -16.97 23.37
C GLU A 457 -8.11 -16.92 21.84
N THR A 458 -8.58 -15.82 21.26
CA THR A 458 -8.55 -15.61 19.81
C THR A 458 -7.12 -15.42 19.32
N TYR A 459 -6.28 -14.70 20.06
CA TYR A 459 -4.87 -14.52 19.72
C TYR A 459 -4.11 -15.85 19.70
N LYS A 460 -4.38 -16.76 20.65
CA LYS A 460 -3.84 -18.14 20.60
C LYS A 460 -4.20 -18.85 19.31
N ARG A 461 -5.45 -18.73 18.84
CA ARG A 461 -5.90 -19.36 17.58
C ARG A 461 -5.16 -18.78 16.38
N LEU A 462 -4.95 -17.46 16.35
CA LEU A 462 -4.17 -16.78 15.30
C LEU A 462 -2.71 -17.27 15.31
N LEU A 463 -2.07 -17.36 16.48
CA LEU A 463 -0.70 -17.87 16.60
C LEU A 463 -0.59 -19.34 16.17
N MET A 464 -1.49 -20.20 16.66
CA MET A 464 -1.53 -21.60 16.26
C MET A 464 -1.76 -21.77 14.76
N TRP A 465 -2.60 -20.94 14.14
CA TRP A 465 -2.78 -20.95 12.71
C TRP A 465 -1.46 -20.64 11.98
N ALA A 466 -0.75 -19.59 12.39
CA ALA A 466 0.52 -19.20 11.79
C ALA A 466 1.61 -20.26 11.97
N ASP A 467 1.70 -20.87 13.16
CA ASP A 467 2.67 -21.94 13.46
C ASP A 467 2.47 -23.20 12.60
N ASN A 468 1.25 -23.43 12.12
CA ASN A 468 0.89 -24.57 11.28
C ASN A 468 0.89 -24.25 9.78
N LEU A 469 1.32 -23.04 9.38
CA LEU A 469 1.41 -22.70 7.97
C LEU A 469 2.42 -23.58 7.22
N PRO A 470 2.08 -24.05 6.01
CA PRO A 470 3.05 -24.68 5.11
C PRO A 470 4.28 -23.79 4.88
N LEU A 471 5.47 -24.40 4.80
CA LEU A 471 6.74 -23.67 4.64
C LEU A 471 6.78 -22.78 3.39
N ASN A 472 6.07 -23.14 2.32
CA ASN A 472 5.98 -22.33 1.10
C ASN A 472 5.14 -21.06 1.27
N LEU A 473 4.38 -20.95 2.37
CA LEU A 473 3.61 -19.76 2.75
C LEU A 473 4.25 -18.99 3.91
N ALA A 474 5.35 -19.49 4.49
CA ALA A 474 6.11 -18.78 5.50
C ALA A 474 6.87 -17.59 4.88
N GLN A 475 7.06 -16.51 5.65
CA GLN A 475 7.81 -15.35 5.17
C GLN A 475 9.29 -15.70 4.92
N GLY A 476 9.87 -15.16 3.84
CA GLY A 476 11.27 -15.34 3.48
C GLY A 476 11.58 -14.78 2.08
N ASP A 477 12.85 -14.87 1.64
CA ASP A 477 13.34 -14.26 0.39
C ASP A 477 12.66 -14.78 -0.89
N GLN A 478 12.05 -15.97 -0.84
CA GLN A 478 11.35 -16.59 -1.96
C GLN A 478 9.82 -16.56 -1.78
N CYS A 479 9.33 -15.79 -0.81
CA CYS A 479 7.91 -15.66 -0.54
C CYS A 479 7.22 -14.98 -1.72
N THR A 480 6.08 -15.52 -2.15
CA THR A 480 5.27 -14.91 -3.19
C THR A 480 4.56 -13.67 -2.65
N HIS A 481 4.25 -12.69 -3.50
CA HIS A 481 3.62 -11.46 -3.04
C HIS A 481 2.28 -11.74 -2.32
N TYR A 482 1.51 -12.73 -2.77
CA TYR A 482 0.24 -13.13 -2.15
C TYR A 482 0.42 -13.87 -0.82
N ALA A 483 1.52 -14.60 -0.62
CA ALA A 483 1.85 -15.15 0.69
C ALA A 483 2.22 -14.03 1.67
N VAL A 484 2.90 -12.98 1.24
CA VAL A 484 3.13 -11.78 2.07
C VAL A 484 1.80 -11.10 2.45
N VAL A 485 0.84 -11.01 1.52
CA VAL A 485 -0.49 -10.45 1.82
C VAL A 485 -1.26 -11.30 2.84
N LEU A 486 -1.12 -12.62 2.82
CA LEU A 486 -1.69 -13.49 3.86
C LEU A 486 -1.17 -13.13 5.27
N HIS A 487 0.13 -12.83 5.38
CA HIS A 487 0.74 -12.36 6.63
C HIS A 487 0.33 -10.94 7.02
N ILE A 488 0.09 -10.06 6.02
CA ILE A 488 -0.53 -8.75 6.27
C ILE A 488 -1.85 -8.99 6.99
N TYR A 489 -2.78 -9.74 6.39
CA TYR A 489 -4.11 -9.98 6.96
C TYR A 489 -4.07 -10.62 8.36
N HIS A 490 -3.10 -11.49 8.62
CA HIS A 490 -2.86 -12.03 9.96
C HIS A 490 -2.57 -10.93 10.99
N HIS A 491 -1.63 -10.02 10.71
CA HIS A 491 -1.31 -8.92 11.62
C HIS A 491 -2.41 -7.88 11.71
N LEU A 492 -3.16 -7.62 10.64
CA LEU A 492 -4.32 -6.72 10.70
C LEU A 492 -5.39 -7.26 11.65
N ALA A 493 -5.67 -8.57 11.59
CA ALA A 493 -6.58 -9.22 12.52
C ALA A 493 -6.10 -9.08 13.98
N ILE A 494 -4.81 -9.27 14.25
CA ILE A 494 -4.26 -9.05 15.61
C ILE A 494 -4.44 -7.60 16.04
N MET A 495 -4.14 -6.64 15.15
CA MET A 495 -4.30 -5.21 15.44
C MET A 495 -5.75 -4.87 15.77
N ASP A 496 -6.73 -5.33 14.99
CA ASP A 496 -8.15 -5.07 15.25
C ASP A 496 -8.65 -5.75 16.53
N LEU A 497 -8.17 -6.95 16.83
CA LEU A 497 -8.52 -7.68 18.04
C LEU A 497 -8.14 -6.92 19.31
N PHE A 498 -6.97 -6.28 19.30
CA PHE A 498 -6.42 -5.59 20.47
C PHE A 498 -6.68 -4.09 20.49
N ARG A 499 -7.07 -3.45 19.36
CA ARG A 499 -7.35 -2.01 19.30
C ARG A 499 -8.38 -1.54 20.35
N PRO A 500 -9.52 -2.23 20.59
CA PRO A 500 -10.47 -1.84 21.64
C PRO A 500 -9.92 -1.93 23.07
N LEU A 501 -8.84 -2.69 23.26
CA LEU A 501 -8.22 -2.94 24.57
C LEU A 501 -7.01 -2.05 24.85
N LEU A 502 -6.64 -1.16 23.92
CA LEU A 502 -5.56 -0.21 24.10
C LEU A 502 -5.89 0.76 25.23
N GLN A 503 -4.89 1.12 26.03
CA GLN A 503 -5.12 1.99 27.18
C GLN A 503 -5.41 3.42 26.73
N HIS A 504 -6.66 3.82 26.79
CA HIS A 504 -7.03 5.24 26.84
C HIS A 504 -7.09 5.66 28.32
N ASN A 505 -6.23 6.61 28.73
CA ASN A 505 -6.33 7.33 30.02
C ASN A 505 -5.97 6.57 31.31
N GLY A 506 -4.91 5.75 31.32
CA GLY A 506 -4.24 5.35 32.58
C GLY A 506 -4.91 4.23 33.38
N ALA A 507 -5.74 3.40 32.74
CA ALA A 507 -6.27 2.17 33.34
C ALA A 507 -5.14 1.19 33.76
N PRO A 508 -5.34 0.37 34.81
CA PRO A 508 -4.34 -0.59 35.26
C PRO A 508 -3.98 -1.58 34.14
N ARG A 509 -2.67 -1.85 33.97
CA ARG A 509 -2.16 -2.82 32.97
C ARG A 509 -2.69 -4.21 33.29
N GLN A 510 -3.60 -4.69 32.45
CA GLN A 510 -4.04 -6.09 32.50
C GLN A 510 -3.05 -6.93 31.68
N ARG A 511 -2.57 -8.03 32.28
CA ARG A 511 -1.66 -8.97 31.64
C ARG A 511 -2.41 -10.12 31.01
N LEU A 512 -1.91 -10.54 29.86
CA LEU A 512 -2.22 -11.79 29.19
C LEU A 512 -1.54 -12.92 29.98
N SER A 513 -2.36 -13.84 30.49
CA SER A 513 -1.97 -14.97 31.33
C SER A 513 -1.19 -16.07 30.59
N THR A 514 -1.26 -16.07 29.26
CA THR A 514 -0.69 -17.08 28.36
C THR A 514 0.81 -16.96 28.20
N PHE A 515 1.32 -15.74 28.30
CA PHE A 515 2.72 -15.42 28.01
C PHE A 515 3.52 -15.32 29.30
N GLN A 516 4.80 -15.69 29.23
CA GLN A 516 5.69 -15.69 30.38
C GLN A 516 6.25 -14.29 30.66
N SER A 517 6.39 -13.46 29.63
CA SER A 517 6.83 -12.07 29.75
C SER A 517 5.97 -11.28 30.75
N GLU A 518 6.64 -10.51 31.61
CA GLU A 518 5.98 -9.58 32.53
C GLU A 518 5.35 -8.38 31.79
N GLU A 519 5.76 -8.16 30.55
CA GLU A 519 5.30 -7.10 29.65
C GLU A 519 4.17 -7.60 28.72
N SER A 520 3.50 -8.71 29.06
CA SER A 520 2.44 -9.33 28.26
C SER A 520 1.12 -8.54 28.28
N THR A 521 1.07 -7.33 27.74
CA THR A 521 -0.16 -6.50 27.70
C THR A 521 -0.79 -6.45 26.30
N PRO A 522 -2.08 -6.06 26.19
CA PRO A 522 -2.70 -5.71 24.90
C PRO A 522 -1.86 -4.76 24.05
N ASP A 523 -1.33 -3.69 24.65
CA ASP A 523 -0.48 -2.69 23.99
C ASP A 523 0.81 -3.32 23.44
N ALA A 524 1.41 -4.27 24.18
CA ALA A 524 2.62 -4.95 23.74
C ALA A 524 2.35 -5.90 22.56
N VAL A 525 1.20 -6.59 22.53
CA VAL A 525 0.80 -7.41 21.37
C VAL A 525 0.55 -6.54 20.15
N TYR A 526 -0.22 -5.46 20.31
CA TYR A 526 -0.50 -4.50 19.24
C TYR A 526 0.80 -3.90 18.69
N ALA A 527 1.70 -3.43 19.57
CA ALA A 527 2.99 -2.87 19.17
C ALA A 527 3.89 -3.89 18.46
N ALA A 528 3.91 -5.15 18.90
CA ALA A 528 4.66 -6.22 18.24
C ALA A 528 4.14 -6.46 16.81
N SER A 529 2.82 -6.43 16.60
CA SER A 529 2.22 -6.56 15.26
C SER A 529 2.45 -5.34 14.39
N VAL A 530 2.37 -4.11 14.93
CA VAL A 530 2.76 -2.88 14.21
C VAL A 530 4.21 -2.96 13.75
N LYS A 531 5.12 -3.46 14.60
CA LYS A 531 6.54 -3.61 14.24
C LYS A 531 6.76 -4.65 13.14
N GLN A 532 6.02 -5.75 13.13
CA GLN A 532 6.05 -6.69 12.00
C GLN A 532 5.48 -6.06 10.73
N LEU A 533 4.38 -5.31 10.82
CA LEU A 533 3.78 -4.62 9.68
C LEU A 533 4.73 -3.57 9.07
N LYS A 534 5.45 -2.80 9.90
CA LYS A 534 6.53 -1.89 9.48
C LYS A 534 7.54 -2.61 8.57
N ARG A 535 7.99 -3.81 8.98
CA ARG A 535 8.96 -4.62 8.21
C ARG A 535 8.36 -5.21 6.93
N ILE A 536 7.13 -5.73 7.02
CA ILE A 536 6.40 -6.30 5.88
C ILE A 536 6.18 -5.24 4.80
N VAL A 537 5.76 -4.03 5.16
CA VAL A 537 5.53 -2.94 4.19
C VAL A 537 6.82 -2.54 3.46
N ILE A 538 7.93 -2.38 4.18
CA ILE A 538 9.24 -2.10 3.57
C ILE A 538 9.64 -3.23 2.61
N SER A 539 9.59 -4.49 3.10
CA SER A 539 9.95 -5.66 2.31
C SER A 539 9.08 -5.79 1.07
N TYR A 540 7.77 -5.60 1.20
CA TYR A 540 6.82 -5.70 0.11
C TYR A 540 7.07 -4.62 -0.95
N ARG A 541 7.27 -3.37 -0.52
CA ARG A 541 7.58 -2.26 -1.43
C ARG A 541 8.89 -2.48 -2.18
N HIS A 542 9.90 -3.01 -1.49
CA HIS A 542 11.23 -3.22 -2.04
C HIS A 542 11.30 -4.44 -2.97
N ASN A 543 10.80 -5.59 -2.52
CA ASN A 543 11.01 -6.89 -3.17
C ASN A 543 9.91 -7.25 -4.17
N HIS A 544 8.72 -6.64 -4.09
CA HIS A 544 7.57 -6.98 -4.93
C HIS A 544 7.14 -5.81 -5.82
N PRO A 545 7.30 -5.90 -7.16
CA PRO A 545 6.79 -4.87 -8.08
C PRO A 545 5.27 -4.68 -7.95
N GLU A 546 4.55 -5.74 -7.53
CA GLU A 546 3.11 -5.78 -7.27
C GLU A 546 2.63 -4.70 -6.30
N SER A 547 3.53 -4.17 -5.45
CA SER A 547 3.25 -2.98 -4.63
C SER A 547 2.74 -1.76 -5.40
N SER A 548 2.91 -1.73 -6.72
CA SER A 548 2.50 -0.60 -7.57
C SER A 548 1.15 -0.81 -8.27
N TYR A 549 0.66 -2.04 -8.37
CA TYR A 549 -0.50 -2.39 -9.19
C TYR A 549 -1.45 -3.43 -8.59
N SER A 550 -1.11 -4.06 -7.47
CA SER A 550 -2.03 -4.88 -6.70
C SER A 550 -2.63 -4.05 -5.56
N PHE A 551 -3.95 -4.08 -5.42
CA PHE A 551 -4.63 -3.33 -4.35
C PHE A 551 -4.71 -4.12 -3.04
N PHE A 552 -4.60 -5.46 -3.06
CA PHE A 552 -4.88 -6.30 -1.87
C PHE A 552 -4.01 -6.02 -0.64
N TRP A 553 -2.84 -5.39 -0.80
CA TRP A 553 -1.96 -5.04 0.31
C TRP A 553 -2.22 -3.63 0.89
N HIS A 554 -3.07 -2.82 0.26
CA HIS A 554 -3.39 -1.46 0.72
C HIS A 554 -3.81 -1.37 2.20
N PRO A 555 -4.52 -2.36 2.79
CA PRO A 555 -4.91 -2.28 4.20
C PRO A 555 -3.69 -2.23 5.14
N ALA A 556 -2.54 -2.82 4.75
CA ALA A 556 -1.29 -2.65 5.48
C ALA A 556 -0.88 -1.17 5.61
N LEU A 557 -1.00 -0.41 4.52
CA LEU A 557 -0.67 1.01 4.47
C LEU A 557 -1.61 1.81 5.37
N LEU A 558 -2.91 1.50 5.33
CA LEU A 558 -3.92 2.16 6.16
C LEU A 558 -3.64 1.95 7.66
N TYR A 559 -3.43 0.70 8.06
CA TYR A 559 -3.22 0.33 9.46
C TYR A 559 -1.89 0.87 9.99
N LEU A 560 -0.84 0.81 9.18
CA LEU A 560 0.46 1.37 9.53
C LEU A 560 0.38 2.89 9.67
N ALA A 561 -0.28 3.59 8.75
CA ALA A 561 -0.47 5.04 8.84
C ALA A 561 -1.22 5.45 10.12
N ASN A 562 -2.32 4.76 10.44
CA ASN A 562 -3.06 4.97 11.70
C ASN A 562 -2.15 4.77 12.93
N ALA A 563 -1.41 3.66 12.99
CA ALA A 563 -0.50 3.39 14.12
C ALA A 563 0.59 4.47 14.24
N THR A 564 1.17 4.91 13.12
CA THR A 564 2.21 5.95 13.12
C THR A 564 1.68 7.31 13.54
N LEU A 565 0.45 7.67 13.16
CA LEU A 565 -0.17 8.93 13.57
C LEU A 565 -0.45 8.97 15.08
N THR A 566 -0.69 7.84 15.71
CA THR A 566 -0.83 7.76 17.17
C THR A 566 0.52 7.95 17.89
N GLU A 567 1.63 7.51 17.30
CA GLU A 567 3.00 7.74 17.83
C GLU A 567 3.37 9.24 17.89
N VAL A 568 2.80 10.10 17.02
CA VAL A 568 3.09 11.56 16.96
C VAL A 568 2.86 12.25 18.31
N THR A 569 1.81 11.84 19.02
CA THR A 569 1.41 12.46 20.29
C THR A 569 2.22 11.98 21.51
N VAL A 570 3.09 10.97 21.32
CA VAL A 570 3.84 10.35 22.41
C VAL A 570 5.19 11.04 22.59
N THR A 571 5.35 11.77 23.69
CA THR A 571 6.59 12.48 24.01
C THR A 571 7.76 11.51 24.28
N GLY A 572 8.96 11.84 23.78
CA GLY A 572 10.19 11.08 24.02
C GLY A 572 10.42 9.84 23.15
N HIS A 573 9.55 9.56 22.16
CA HIS A 573 9.81 8.53 21.15
C HIS A 573 10.63 9.09 19.98
N THR A 574 11.47 8.25 19.39
CA THR A 574 12.16 8.58 18.13
C THR A 574 11.14 8.78 17.00
N PRO A 575 11.28 9.80 16.14
CA PRO A 575 10.24 10.22 15.19
C PRO A 575 10.14 9.32 13.94
N ASP A 576 10.19 7.99 14.11
CA ASP A 576 10.11 7.01 13.02
C ASP A 576 8.77 7.07 12.28
N TRP A 577 7.75 7.57 12.98
CA TRP A 577 6.43 7.82 12.41
C TRP A 577 6.51 8.65 11.12
N ARG A 578 7.45 9.60 11.01
CA ARG A 578 7.64 10.44 9.81
C ARG A 578 7.93 9.58 8.58
N PHE A 579 8.91 8.69 8.71
CA PHE A 579 9.33 7.78 7.64
C PHE A 579 8.17 6.89 7.19
N TYR A 580 7.50 6.22 8.14
CA TYR A 580 6.44 5.28 7.80
C TYR A 580 5.17 5.96 7.27
N LEU A 581 4.80 7.13 7.80
CA LEU A 581 3.68 7.91 7.29
C LEU A 581 3.95 8.32 5.83
N ARG A 582 5.15 8.82 5.54
CA ARG A 582 5.54 9.20 4.17
C ARG A 582 5.58 8.00 3.24
N LEU A 583 6.13 6.87 3.68
CA LEU A 583 6.12 5.62 2.94
C LEU A 583 4.69 5.19 2.56
N CYS A 584 3.76 5.24 3.52
CA CYS A 584 2.36 4.91 3.26
C CYS A 584 1.72 5.86 2.23
N ILE A 585 1.93 7.16 2.37
CA ILE A 585 1.41 8.18 1.44
C ILE A 585 1.99 7.96 0.04
N ALA A 586 3.30 7.73 -0.10
CA ALA A 586 3.96 7.48 -1.39
C ALA A 586 3.44 6.22 -2.08
N CYS A 587 3.14 5.18 -1.30
CA CYS A 587 2.52 3.96 -1.81
C CYS A 587 1.09 4.21 -2.29
N TYR A 588 0.28 4.97 -1.55
CA TYR A 588 -1.06 5.36 -2.01
C TYR A 588 -1.04 6.28 -3.24
N GLN A 589 -0.10 7.22 -3.33
CA GLN A 589 0.13 8.04 -4.53
C GLN A 589 0.45 7.15 -5.74
N THR A 590 1.24 6.08 -5.55
CA THR A 590 1.51 5.09 -6.60
C THR A 590 0.22 4.36 -7.02
N LEU A 591 -0.52 3.81 -6.04
CA LEU A 591 -1.75 3.06 -6.27
C LEU A 591 -2.87 3.89 -6.90
N TYR A 592 -2.89 5.21 -6.68
CA TYR A 592 -3.89 6.11 -7.27
C TYR A 592 -3.92 6.09 -8.80
N THR A 593 -2.83 5.68 -9.45
CA THR A 593 -2.80 5.44 -10.90
C THR A 593 -3.89 4.45 -11.33
N GLY A 594 -4.05 3.35 -10.59
CA GLY A 594 -5.02 2.30 -10.89
C GLY A 594 -6.32 2.40 -10.11
N PHE A 595 -6.23 2.83 -8.85
CA PHE A 595 -7.28 2.69 -7.85
C PHE A 595 -7.64 4.04 -7.22
N ARG A 596 -8.77 4.60 -7.64
CA ARG A 596 -9.21 5.95 -7.25
C ARG A 596 -9.48 6.09 -5.75
N LEU A 597 -9.90 5.02 -5.07
CA LEU A 597 -10.04 4.97 -3.61
C LEU A 597 -8.78 5.43 -2.87
N ALA A 598 -7.59 5.19 -3.44
CA ALA A 598 -6.33 5.65 -2.83
C ALA A 598 -6.29 7.16 -2.61
N LYS A 599 -6.94 7.97 -3.46
CA LYS A 599 -7.05 9.43 -3.25
C LYS A 599 -7.90 9.75 -2.03
N GLY A 600 -9.08 9.14 -1.90
CA GLY A 600 -9.94 9.32 -0.73
C GLY A 600 -9.22 8.97 0.57
N ILE A 601 -8.56 7.81 0.62
CA ILE A 601 -7.77 7.38 1.79
C ILE A 601 -6.63 8.37 2.07
N THR A 602 -5.87 8.79 1.04
CA THR A 602 -4.76 9.73 1.24
C THR A 602 -5.24 11.06 1.80
N LEU A 603 -6.31 11.64 1.25
CA LEU A 603 -6.87 12.91 1.74
C LEU A 603 -7.35 12.80 3.20
N SER A 604 -7.96 11.67 3.58
CA SER A 604 -8.33 11.41 4.97
C SER A 604 -7.11 11.32 5.89
N LEU A 605 -6.05 10.62 5.48
CA LEU A 605 -4.79 10.55 6.24
C LEU A 605 -4.13 11.93 6.38
N LEU A 606 -4.23 12.79 5.35
CA LEU A 606 -3.76 14.18 5.44
C LEU A 606 -4.57 14.99 6.45
N SER A 607 -5.90 14.83 6.52
CA SER A 607 -6.73 15.45 7.56
C SER A 607 -6.25 15.05 8.95
N MET A 608 -6.09 13.74 9.17
CA MET A 608 -5.65 13.19 10.45
C MET A 608 -4.23 13.68 10.82
N ALA A 609 -3.33 13.77 9.84
CA ALA A 609 -1.96 14.25 10.04
C ALA A 609 -1.92 15.74 10.43
N LEU A 610 -2.71 16.59 9.77
CA LEU A 610 -2.82 18.01 10.10
C LEU A 610 -3.34 18.23 11.52
N GLU A 611 -4.39 17.51 11.90
CA GLU A 611 -5.00 17.63 13.23
C GLU A 611 -4.05 17.22 14.36
N LYS A 612 -3.20 16.22 14.11
CA LYS A 612 -2.21 15.73 15.07
C LYS A 612 -0.90 16.51 15.04
N GLY A 613 -0.77 17.53 14.19
CA GLY A 613 0.47 18.29 14.01
C GLY A 613 1.62 17.47 13.41
N ALA A 614 1.30 16.36 12.73
CA ALA A 614 2.27 15.48 12.08
C ALA A 614 2.75 16.04 10.74
N MET A 615 2.01 16.98 10.17
CA MET A 615 2.25 17.59 8.86
C MET A 615 1.72 19.02 8.87
N ASP A 616 2.35 19.90 8.08
CA ASP A 616 1.84 21.26 7.85
C ASP A 616 0.93 21.35 6.60
N ILE A 617 0.21 22.46 6.46
CA ILE A 617 -0.71 22.67 5.33
C ILE A 617 0.02 22.74 3.98
N PRO A 618 1.18 23.42 3.84
CA PRO A 618 1.96 23.39 2.60
C PRO A 618 2.33 21.98 2.12
N GLN A 619 2.80 21.10 3.01
CA GLN A 619 3.11 19.70 2.71
C GLN A 619 1.87 18.94 2.26
N ALA A 620 0.76 19.06 2.99
CA ALA A 620 -0.50 18.42 2.63
C ALA A 620 -1.03 18.91 1.27
N ARG A 621 -0.84 20.19 0.95
CA ARG A 621 -1.20 20.79 -0.35
C ARG A 621 -0.35 20.24 -1.48
N ALA A 622 0.95 20.05 -1.26
CA ALA A 622 1.87 19.47 -2.25
C ALA A 622 1.50 18.01 -2.58
N ILE A 623 1.19 17.20 -1.57
CA ILE A 623 0.76 15.81 -1.76
C ILE A 623 -0.55 15.75 -2.55
N ARG A 624 -1.53 16.62 -2.23
CA ARG A 624 -2.76 16.71 -3.02
C ARG A 624 -2.48 17.08 -4.49
N GLN A 625 -1.61 18.06 -4.74
CA GLN A 625 -1.28 18.47 -6.09
C GLN A 625 -0.61 17.35 -6.90
N ASP A 626 0.28 16.57 -6.28
CA ASP A 626 0.86 15.38 -6.91
C ASP A 626 -0.21 14.34 -7.25
N LEU A 627 -1.18 14.09 -6.36
CA LEU A 627 -2.33 13.24 -6.68
C LEU A 627 -3.08 13.77 -7.91
N GLU A 628 -3.46 15.05 -7.97
CA GLU A 628 -4.13 15.60 -9.16
C GLU A 628 -3.32 15.43 -10.45
N LEU A 629 -1.99 15.54 -10.37
CA LEU A 629 -1.11 15.34 -11.52
C LEU A 629 -1.10 13.89 -11.99
N ARG A 630 -1.12 12.93 -11.06
CA ARG A 630 -1.16 11.48 -11.35
C ARG A 630 -2.52 11.02 -11.86
N GLY A 631 -3.59 11.69 -11.44
CA GLY A 631 -4.96 11.34 -11.78
C GLY A 631 -5.48 11.92 -13.09
N LYS A 632 -4.63 12.52 -13.94
CA LYS A 632 -5.08 13.20 -15.18
C LYS A 632 -5.83 12.30 -16.15
N HIS A 633 -5.59 10.99 -16.11
CA HIS A 633 -6.29 10.00 -16.92
C HIS A 633 -7.64 9.59 -16.35
N HIS A 634 -7.95 9.94 -15.09
CA HIS A 634 -9.27 9.70 -14.50
C HIS A 634 -10.27 10.71 -15.07
N THR A 635 -11.21 10.24 -15.89
CA THR A 635 -12.20 11.10 -16.59
C THR A 635 -13.51 11.28 -15.82
N ILE A 636 -13.65 10.69 -14.64
CA ILE A 636 -14.89 10.63 -13.85
C ILE A 636 -14.73 11.50 -12.61
N PRO A 637 -15.77 12.22 -12.13
CA PRO A 637 -15.70 12.99 -10.90
C PRO A 637 -15.27 12.16 -9.68
N ASP A 638 -14.45 12.73 -8.81
CA ASP A 638 -13.99 12.08 -7.57
C ASP A 638 -15.10 12.02 -6.53
N GLU A 639 -15.71 10.85 -6.46
CA GLU A 639 -16.51 10.39 -5.33
C GLU A 639 -15.64 9.52 -4.41
N VAL A 640 -16.14 9.27 -3.20
CA VAL A 640 -15.53 8.32 -2.25
C VAL A 640 -16.62 7.34 -1.80
N PRO A 641 -16.27 6.07 -1.51
CA PRO A 641 -17.27 5.09 -1.11
C PRO A 641 -17.86 5.45 0.25
N VAL A 642 -19.19 5.39 0.35
CA VAL A 642 -19.92 5.54 1.63
C VAL A 642 -19.51 4.46 2.63
N TYR A 643 -19.62 4.74 3.92
CA TYR A 643 -19.36 3.79 5.02
C TYR A 643 -17.93 3.24 5.13
N TRP A 644 -17.00 3.65 4.25
CA TRP A 644 -15.63 3.17 4.28
C TRP A 644 -14.84 3.80 5.42
N VAL A 645 -14.38 2.99 6.38
CA VAL A 645 -13.64 3.47 7.56
C VAL A 645 -12.17 3.73 7.21
N VAL A 646 -11.64 4.88 7.67
CA VAL A 646 -10.23 5.25 7.49
C VAL A 646 -9.53 5.56 8.81
N ASP A 647 -10.21 6.26 9.74
CA ASP A 647 -9.68 6.48 11.09
C ASP A 647 -10.06 5.29 11.99
N LEU A 648 -9.16 4.32 12.09
CA LEU A 648 -9.42 3.05 12.77
C LEU A 648 -9.54 3.22 14.29
N ASP A 649 -8.86 4.22 14.86
CA ASP A 649 -8.94 4.52 16.29
C ASP A 649 -10.26 5.23 16.62
N LEU A 650 -10.65 6.24 15.83
CA LEU A 650 -11.92 6.93 16.00
C LEU A 650 -13.11 5.99 15.78
N ALA A 651 -12.99 5.03 14.87
CA ALA A 651 -14.06 4.09 14.56
C ALA A 651 -14.45 3.15 15.72
N VAL A 652 -13.62 3.04 16.76
CA VAL A 652 -13.96 2.29 17.98
C VAL A 652 -15.07 3.00 18.78
N THR A 653 -15.10 4.33 18.74
CA THR A 653 -16.03 5.17 19.51
C THR A 653 -17.06 5.90 18.65
N ASP A 654 -16.68 6.36 17.46
CA ASP A 654 -17.54 7.05 16.49
C ASP A 654 -17.26 6.53 15.07
N PRO A 655 -17.90 5.41 14.68
CA PRO A 655 -17.76 4.84 13.35
C PRO A 655 -18.21 5.77 12.22
N SER A 656 -19.07 6.75 12.49
CA SER A 656 -19.55 7.68 11.47
C SER A 656 -18.47 8.71 11.14
N ALA A 657 -17.92 9.37 12.17
CA ALA A 657 -16.88 10.38 11.98
C ALA A 657 -15.59 9.81 11.38
N ALA A 658 -15.32 8.52 11.58
CA ALA A 658 -14.16 7.81 11.05
C ALA A 658 -14.21 7.49 9.54
N GLN A 659 -15.34 7.77 8.87
CA GLN A 659 -15.54 7.42 7.47
C GLN A 659 -14.85 8.40 6.52
N VAL A 660 -14.44 7.88 5.35
CA VAL A 660 -13.73 8.62 4.31
C VAL A 660 -14.46 9.90 3.89
N GLU A 661 -15.78 9.89 3.77
CA GLU A 661 -16.59 11.07 3.39
C GLU A 661 -16.40 12.23 4.37
N ASN A 662 -16.47 11.93 5.66
CA ASN A 662 -16.37 12.92 6.72
C ASN A 662 -14.94 13.45 6.86
N LEU A 663 -13.94 12.58 6.75
CA LEU A 663 -12.53 12.96 6.83
C LEU A 663 -12.08 13.79 5.62
N VAL A 664 -12.53 13.44 4.41
CA VAL A 664 -12.25 14.22 3.20
C VAL A 664 -12.93 15.59 3.26
N GLN A 665 -14.16 15.65 3.79
CA GLN A 665 -14.86 16.92 3.98
C GLN A 665 -14.12 17.81 5.00
N ARG A 666 -13.67 17.24 6.13
CA ARG A 666 -12.88 17.93 7.14
C ARG A 666 -11.56 18.47 6.60
N PHE A 667 -10.88 17.70 5.75
CA PHE A 667 -9.67 18.17 5.06
C PHE A 667 -9.93 19.41 4.20
N ARG A 668 -11.07 19.48 3.50
CA ARG A 668 -11.45 20.65 2.70
C ARG A 668 -11.68 21.88 3.59
N GLU A 669 -12.32 21.69 4.74
CA GLU A 669 -12.59 22.76 5.70
C GLU A 669 -11.30 23.35 6.29
N LEU A 670 -10.35 22.49 6.70
CA LEU A 670 -9.04 22.91 7.20
C LEU A 670 -8.25 23.77 6.17
N GLN A 671 -8.45 23.53 4.89
CA GLN A 671 -7.81 24.33 3.84
C GLN A 671 -8.51 25.64 3.54
N LEU A 672 -9.83 25.72 3.74
CA LEU A 672 -10.60 26.93 3.52
C LEU A 672 -10.38 27.96 4.63
N SER A 673 -10.32 27.52 5.89
CA SER A 673 -10.12 28.41 7.04
C SER A 673 -8.82 29.22 6.97
N GLU A 674 -7.76 28.65 6.42
CA GLU A 674 -6.47 29.34 6.30
C GLU A 674 -6.45 30.38 5.16
N THR A 675 -7.21 30.14 4.06
CA THR A 675 -7.30 31.13 2.98
C THR A 675 -7.98 32.42 3.45
N SER A 676 -8.97 32.34 4.34
CA SER A 676 -9.59 33.51 4.98
C SER A 676 -8.62 34.26 5.89
N ASP A 677 -7.79 33.56 6.67
CA ASP A 677 -6.86 34.19 7.61
C ASP A 677 -5.67 34.89 6.92
N THR A 678 -5.29 34.43 5.72
CA THR A 678 -4.27 35.11 4.88
C THR A 678 -4.75 36.38 4.19
N PHE A 679 -6.06 36.66 4.17
CA PHE A 679 -6.60 37.93 3.63
C PHE A 679 -6.86 39.00 4.70
N GLU A 680 -6.71 38.67 5.99
CA GLU A 680 -6.89 39.60 7.12
C GLU A 680 -5.59 39.96 7.86
N SER A 681 -4.42 39.61 7.32
CA SER A 681 -3.10 39.99 7.88
C SER A 681 -2.36 41.07 7.10
#